data_AF-G7CF77-F1
#
_entry.id   AF-G7CF77-F1
#
_cell.length_a   1.000
_cell.length_b   1.000
_cell.length_c   1.000
_cell.angle_alpha   90.00
_cell.angle_beta   90.00
_cell.angle_gamma   90.00
#
_symmetry.space_group_name_H-M   'P 1'
#
loop_
_entity.id
_entity.type
_entity.pdbx_description
1 polymer ?
#
loop_
_entity_poly.entity_id
_entity_poly.type
_entity_poly.pdbx_seq_one_letter_code
_entity_poly.pdbx_strand_id
1 'polypeptide(L)'
;MWPTPGEALSHTIDAEAAVADLYAEALRRWAPHGRAAVLPSLDATVVTGESGIVASTLPPDPDALERTQSIWDEIAEAVILGGLGLLWAVTFVRARRALGLDGPESGDVDEVLDTDSVPVDASALSIVARAADATPTEVREAAAAVRAVAAPRQAVDDFTATRRPVVSATLGVVRKTVSVAVAAVPETMAGQAAAVRAVAADVLDPDSQPMRDIARNEGYQAAGVMNHAVVEAARGSDEELEKTWICTIDGKTRPTHWAADGQRVPLDGKFTIGTEQLAYPGDESAHPREWKNCRCRVGILAPDEPLPDEVDRHTERLDGRDSVVIHRQGRTQAEEIERRAKAGNVRARDDEDGIGRVASAGWTALSEQEYDMVNELAAAADDTSNDETFLTFTDALFAVTGVPTSDGRMLSADIDLSFRDTPMPLQWCEEMEGGHHGSVTVGVIESIALKDGEVRASGYLLNNEHAVKAIDLIAHGVCNPSVDLGSVEWVATDEDGNVVTEENYEDGMTVYMTVTKAEVLATTIVAIPAFGETRIALNEEREHRDKTLVASAEGFRPRVYDPQMFADPQLSGPTPIQMDPETGRVFGHVACWAERHRSVGLGHMHPPRSKSGYEHFHSSPPVHLSDGTLLPVGRLTVGTGHADTRLGPAAAAAHYDNTGACWALVRAGEDTHGIWVSGVVAPWATPEQVEMGLASPLSGDWRPFGRDLELVAVLSVNTPGFLCRGSTDSRGNPTALVASLSPRPGADASAGHLTLADIKAAMAEAIAEERRNHELAQRRAEVLARAEQAVGAPPKPPTHADRVAALLERI
;
A
#
# COMPACT_ATOMS: atom_id res chain seq x y z
N MET A 1 8.69 -7.71 40.04
CA MET A 1 9.06 -7.80 38.61
C MET A 1 8.29 -8.83 37.80
N TRP A 2 8.07 -8.47 36.52
CA TRP A 2 7.84 -9.36 35.39
C TRP A 2 8.93 -9.12 34.31
N PRO A 3 9.40 -10.14 33.56
CA PRO A 3 9.15 -11.57 33.74
C PRO A 3 9.66 -12.09 35.07
N THR A 4 9.20 -13.27 35.50
CA THR A 4 9.68 -13.87 36.75
C THR A 4 11.13 -14.31 36.61
N PRO A 5 11.97 -14.22 37.67
CA PRO A 5 13.35 -14.71 37.61
C PRO A 5 13.40 -16.19 37.17
N GLY A 6 14.23 -16.48 36.16
CA GLY A 6 14.35 -17.80 35.57
C GLY A 6 13.20 -18.25 34.65
N GLU A 7 12.26 -17.38 34.27
CA GLU A 7 11.22 -17.68 33.27
C GLU A 7 11.81 -17.92 31.87
N ALA A 8 11.51 -19.09 31.29
CA ALA A 8 12.09 -19.49 30.00
C ALA A 8 11.46 -18.74 28.80
N LEU A 9 12.26 -18.31 27.79
CA LEU A 9 11.70 -17.82 26.51
C LEU A 9 10.99 -18.91 25.68
N SER A 10 10.93 -20.17 26.14
CA SER A 10 10.13 -21.18 25.45
C SER A 10 8.69 -20.68 25.26
N HIS A 11 8.14 -19.91 26.21
CA HIS A 11 6.79 -19.36 26.11
C HIS A 11 6.56 -18.50 24.86
N THR A 12 7.55 -17.71 24.42
CA THR A 12 7.43 -16.90 23.21
C THR A 12 7.47 -17.75 21.95
N ILE A 13 8.35 -18.76 21.90
CA ILE A 13 8.45 -19.70 20.78
C ILE A 13 7.18 -20.56 20.69
N ASP A 14 6.68 -21.02 21.83
CA ASP A 14 5.46 -21.80 21.94
C ASP A 14 4.24 -20.95 21.54
N ALA A 15 4.23 -19.66 21.88
CA ALA A 15 3.21 -18.71 21.42
C ALA A 15 3.28 -18.44 19.91
N GLU A 16 4.47 -18.25 19.33
CA GLU A 16 4.65 -18.13 17.87
C GLU A 16 4.12 -19.39 17.14
N ALA A 17 4.44 -20.57 17.68
CA ALA A 17 3.94 -21.84 17.17
C ALA A 17 2.41 -21.97 17.32
N ALA A 18 1.83 -21.51 18.44
CA ALA A 18 0.39 -21.48 18.60
C ALA A 18 -0.28 -20.56 17.58
N VAL A 19 0.22 -19.35 17.37
CA VAL A 19 -0.34 -18.44 16.35
C VAL A 19 -0.27 -19.08 14.96
N ALA A 20 0.87 -19.68 14.61
CA ALA A 20 0.99 -20.43 13.36
C ALA A 20 -0.01 -21.60 13.25
N ASP A 21 -0.21 -22.36 14.33
CA ASP A 21 -1.17 -23.46 14.39
C ASP A 21 -2.63 -22.97 14.26
N LEU A 22 -2.97 -21.80 14.82
CA LEU A 22 -4.29 -21.17 14.66
C LEU A 22 -4.56 -20.84 13.19
N TYR A 23 -3.59 -20.22 12.51
CA TYR A 23 -3.69 -19.93 11.07
C TYR A 23 -3.76 -21.21 10.24
N ALA A 24 -2.96 -22.22 10.56
CA ALA A 24 -2.98 -23.50 9.87
C ALA A 24 -4.33 -24.22 10.02
N GLU A 25 -4.93 -24.19 11.22
CA GLU A 25 -6.25 -24.76 11.48
C GLU A 25 -7.36 -23.99 10.73
N ALA A 26 -7.33 -22.66 10.74
CA ALA A 26 -8.28 -21.84 10.00
C ALA A 26 -8.19 -22.11 8.48
N LEU A 27 -6.97 -22.14 7.94
CA LEU A 27 -6.72 -22.46 6.54
C LEU A 27 -7.16 -23.89 6.20
N ARG A 28 -6.97 -24.86 7.11
CA ARG A 28 -7.44 -26.24 6.95
C ARG A 28 -8.96 -26.34 6.85
N ARG A 29 -9.69 -25.62 7.71
CA ARG A 29 -11.16 -25.57 7.68
C ARG A 29 -11.68 -24.86 6.41
N TRP A 30 -10.98 -23.82 5.96
CA TRP A 30 -11.35 -23.04 4.79
C TRP A 30 -10.98 -23.71 3.45
N ALA A 31 -9.88 -24.48 3.39
CA ALA A 31 -9.31 -25.02 2.16
C ALA A 31 -10.30 -25.76 1.24
N PRO A 32 -11.27 -26.56 1.74
CA PRO A 32 -12.28 -27.18 0.87
C PRO A 32 -13.10 -26.15 0.06
N HIS A 33 -13.43 -25.01 0.66
CA HIS A 33 -14.17 -23.93 0.01
C HIS A 33 -13.28 -23.21 -1.02
N GLY A 34 -12.04 -22.89 -0.65
CA GLY A 34 -11.05 -22.30 -1.55
C GLY A 34 -10.79 -23.18 -2.78
N ARG A 35 -10.60 -24.49 -2.58
CA ARG A 35 -10.43 -25.47 -3.67
C ARG A 35 -11.63 -25.52 -4.58
N ALA A 36 -12.85 -25.58 -4.02
CA ALA A 36 -14.08 -25.60 -4.82
C ALA A 36 -14.25 -24.32 -5.66
N ALA A 37 -13.87 -23.16 -5.11
CA ALA A 37 -13.95 -21.88 -5.81
C ALA A 37 -12.92 -21.77 -6.95
N VAL A 38 -11.68 -22.18 -6.71
CA VAL A 38 -10.56 -22.05 -7.67
C VAL A 38 -10.60 -23.14 -8.74
N LEU A 39 -11.15 -24.32 -8.46
CA LEU A 39 -11.11 -25.47 -9.37
C LEU A 39 -12.50 -25.85 -9.91
N PRO A 40 -13.21 -24.95 -10.61
CA PRO A 40 -14.58 -25.21 -11.05
C PRO A 40 -14.67 -26.43 -11.97
N SER A 41 -15.77 -27.17 -11.85
CA SER A 41 -16.14 -28.29 -12.73
C SER A 41 -17.56 -28.10 -13.25
N LEU A 42 -17.81 -28.42 -14.51
CA LEU A 42 -19.16 -28.48 -15.07
C LEU A 42 -19.81 -29.82 -14.74
N ASP A 43 -21.03 -29.79 -14.19
CA ASP A 43 -21.82 -31.00 -13.98
C ASP A 43 -22.19 -31.65 -15.33
N ALA A 44 -22.04 -32.97 -15.41
CA ALA A 44 -22.28 -33.78 -16.61
C ALA A 44 -23.74 -33.77 -17.11
N THR A 45 -24.67 -33.10 -16.42
CA THR A 45 -26.10 -33.06 -16.73
C THR A 45 -26.48 -32.05 -17.81
N VAL A 46 -25.56 -31.18 -18.28
CA VAL A 46 -25.89 -30.10 -19.24
C VAL A 46 -25.63 -30.48 -20.70
N VAL A 47 -24.98 -31.61 -21.00
CA VAL A 47 -24.66 -31.99 -22.39
C VAL A 47 -25.16 -33.39 -22.72
N THR A 48 -26.44 -33.50 -23.07
CA THR A 48 -26.93 -34.65 -23.86
C THR A 48 -27.04 -34.21 -25.32
N GLY A 49 -25.95 -34.43 -26.06
CA GLY A 49 -25.88 -34.21 -27.50
C GLY A 49 -24.69 -34.96 -28.09
N GLU A 50 -24.99 -36.15 -28.63
CA GLU A 50 -24.17 -37.05 -29.47
C GLU A 50 -22.70 -36.64 -29.76
N SER A 51 -21.85 -36.74 -28.75
CA SER A 51 -20.41 -37.00 -28.89
C SER A 51 -19.87 -37.18 -27.46
N GLY A 52 -19.10 -38.24 -27.20
CA GLY A 52 -18.62 -38.56 -25.86
C GLY A 52 -17.68 -37.51 -25.29
N ILE A 53 -18.22 -36.46 -24.68
CA ILE A 53 -17.47 -35.37 -24.05
C ILE A 53 -17.36 -35.70 -22.56
N VAL A 54 -16.15 -36.08 -22.14
CA VAL A 54 -15.74 -36.18 -20.73
C VAL A 54 -15.91 -34.80 -20.08
N ALA A 55 -16.41 -34.74 -18.85
CA ALA A 55 -16.58 -33.49 -18.07
C ALA A 55 -15.43 -32.51 -18.33
N SER A 56 -15.71 -31.38 -19.00
CA SER A 56 -14.67 -30.41 -19.33
C SER A 56 -14.27 -29.66 -18.06
N THR A 57 -13.06 -29.94 -17.59
CA THR A 57 -12.44 -29.25 -16.46
C THR A 57 -12.03 -27.85 -16.91
N LEU A 58 -12.62 -26.81 -16.30
CA LEU A 58 -12.28 -25.42 -16.56
C LEU A 58 -10.89 -25.08 -16.01
N PRO A 59 -10.17 -24.08 -16.56
CA PRO A 59 -8.92 -23.61 -15.96
C PRO A 59 -9.15 -23.12 -14.53
N PRO A 60 -8.13 -23.19 -13.65
CA PRO A 60 -8.24 -22.65 -12.31
C PRO A 60 -8.41 -21.13 -12.35
N ASP A 61 -9.19 -20.61 -11.42
CA ASP A 61 -9.47 -19.18 -11.26
C ASP A 61 -9.06 -18.77 -9.84
N PRO A 62 -7.85 -18.24 -9.63
CA PRO A 62 -7.42 -17.79 -8.31
C PRO A 62 -8.25 -16.61 -7.76
N ASP A 63 -8.79 -15.75 -8.63
CA ASP A 63 -9.57 -14.57 -8.22
C ASP A 63 -10.93 -14.98 -7.63
N ALA A 64 -11.45 -16.15 -7.99
CA ALA A 64 -12.64 -16.72 -7.39
C ALA A 64 -12.56 -16.96 -5.87
N LEU A 65 -11.38 -16.89 -5.24
CA LEU A 65 -11.23 -16.90 -3.79
C LEU A 65 -11.95 -15.74 -3.09
N GLU A 66 -12.14 -14.61 -3.77
CA GLU A 66 -12.91 -13.48 -3.22
C GLU A 66 -14.34 -13.91 -2.82
N ARG A 67 -14.92 -14.87 -3.52
CA ARG A 67 -16.26 -15.43 -3.23
C ARG A 67 -16.31 -16.23 -1.93
N THR A 68 -15.17 -16.61 -1.36
CA THR A 68 -15.07 -17.36 -0.10
C THR A 68 -14.60 -16.48 1.06
N GLN A 69 -14.46 -15.17 0.86
CA GLN A 69 -14.00 -14.23 1.88
C GLN A 69 -14.87 -14.25 3.14
N SER A 70 -16.19 -14.24 3.00
CA SER A 70 -17.09 -14.28 4.17
C SER A 70 -16.96 -15.57 4.99
N ILE A 71 -16.68 -16.70 4.32
CA ILE A 71 -16.46 -17.99 4.99
C ILE A 71 -15.11 -17.97 5.72
N TRP A 72 -14.08 -17.38 5.10
CA TRP A 72 -12.80 -17.17 5.76
C TRP A 72 -12.94 -16.28 6.99
N ASP A 73 -13.58 -15.12 6.86
CA ASP A 73 -13.73 -14.18 7.97
C ASP A 73 -14.48 -14.82 9.15
N GLU A 74 -15.51 -15.63 8.90
CA GLU A 74 -16.22 -16.40 9.95
C GLU A 74 -15.31 -17.41 10.66
N ILE A 75 -14.55 -18.21 9.90
CA ILE A 75 -13.61 -19.21 10.45
C ILE A 75 -12.48 -18.49 11.22
N ALA A 76 -11.96 -17.41 10.65
CA ALA A 76 -10.83 -16.68 11.20
C ALA A 76 -11.21 -15.90 12.47
N GLU A 77 -12.43 -15.36 12.56
CA GLU A 77 -12.94 -14.74 13.79
C GLU A 77 -13.01 -15.78 14.92
N ALA A 78 -13.56 -16.98 14.63
CA ALA A 78 -13.70 -18.04 15.63
C ALA A 78 -12.37 -18.68 16.06
N VAL A 79 -11.47 -18.95 15.10
CA VAL A 79 -10.24 -19.70 15.34
C VAL A 79 -9.07 -18.76 15.64
N ILE A 80 -8.77 -17.81 14.74
CA ILE A 80 -7.58 -16.97 14.85
C ILE A 80 -7.80 -15.88 15.88
N LEU A 81 -8.78 -14.97 15.67
CA LEU A 81 -9.02 -13.86 16.60
C LEU A 81 -9.46 -14.36 17.98
N GLY A 82 -10.33 -15.37 18.02
CA GLY A 82 -10.66 -16.09 19.25
C GLY A 82 -9.43 -16.66 19.95
N GLY A 83 -8.53 -17.33 19.22
CA GLY A 83 -7.29 -17.89 19.76
C GLY A 83 -6.28 -16.82 20.23
N LEU A 84 -6.14 -15.71 19.50
CA LEU A 84 -5.32 -14.57 19.93
C LEU A 84 -5.86 -13.98 21.24
N GLY A 85 -7.18 -13.84 21.37
CA GLY A 85 -7.83 -13.40 22.61
C GLY A 85 -7.61 -14.36 23.78
N LEU A 86 -7.62 -15.68 23.54
CA LEU A 86 -7.29 -16.68 24.57
C LEU A 86 -5.82 -16.58 25.01
N LEU A 87 -4.90 -16.47 24.06
CA LEU A 87 -3.47 -16.31 24.35
C LEU A 87 -3.23 -15.04 25.18
N TRP A 88 -3.85 -13.94 24.76
CA TRP A 88 -3.86 -12.67 25.48
C TRP A 88 -4.36 -12.85 26.92
N ALA A 89 -5.50 -13.52 27.12
CA ALA A 89 -6.11 -13.69 28.44
C ALA A 89 -5.25 -14.53 29.39
N VAL A 90 -4.65 -15.61 28.88
CA VAL A 90 -3.73 -16.44 29.68
C VAL A 90 -2.49 -15.64 30.07
N THR A 91 -1.90 -14.90 29.13
CA THR A 91 -0.74 -14.04 29.42
C THR A 91 -1.09 -12.96 30.44
N PHE A 92 -2.25 -12.30 30.29
CA PHE A 92 -2.73 -11.27 31.21
C PHE A 92 -2.87 -11.80 32.64
N VAL A 93 -3.56 -12.93 32.83
CA VAL A 93 -3.76 -13.54 34.16
C VAL A 93 -2.44 -13.98 34.79
N ARG A 94 -1.51 -14.53 34.01
CA ARG A 94 -0.17 -14.89 34.49
C ARG A 94 0.65 -13.68 34.91
N ALA A 95 0.64 -12.62 34.11
CA ALA A 95 1.34 -11.38 34.43
C ALA A 95 0.79 -10.75 35.70
N ARG A 96 -0.54 -10.66 35.85
CA ARG A 96 -1.18 -10.17 37.08
C ARG A 96 -0.76 -10.97 38.31
N ARG A 97 -0.83 -12.30 38.24
CA ARG A 97 -0.44 -13.18 39.35
C ARG A 97 1.03 -13.00 39.72
N ALA A 98 1.91 -12.88 38.73
CA ALA A 98 3.34 -12.66 38.96
C ALA A 98 3.64 -11.28 39.57
N LEU A 99 2.83 -10.27 39.25
CA LEU A 99 2.89 -8.94 39.85
C LEU A 99 2.19 -8.87 41.23
N GLY A 100 1.63 -9.97 41.74
CA GLY A 100 0.89 -9.97 43.00
C GLY A 100 -0.49 -9.30 42.95
N LEU A 101 -1.01 -9.04 41.74
CA LEU A 101 -2.30 -8.39 41.47
C LEU A 101 -3.45 -9.42 41.45
N ASP A 102 -3.51 -10.28 42.47
CA ASP A 102 -4.46 -11.38 42.55
C ASP A 102 -5.89 -10.90 42.86
N GLY A 103 -6.80 -11.12 41.90
CA GLY A 103 -8.23 -10.86 41.99
C GLY A 103 -8.65 -9.47 41.50
N PRO A 104 -9.85 -9.31 40.89
CA PRO A 104 -10.47 -7.99 40.78
C PRO A 104 -10.77 -7.48 42.19
N GLU A 105 -10.62 -6.17 42.45
CA GLU A 105 -11.22 -5.61 43.67
C GLU A 105 -12.69 -6.02 43.66
N SER A 106 -13.22 -6.53 44.77
CA SER A 106 -14.54 -7.16 44.84
C SER A 106 -15.74 -6.29 44.39
N GLY A 107 -15.50 -5.04 43.96
CA GLY A 107 -16.45 -4.13 43.33
C GLY A 107 -16.35 -3.96 41.81
N ASP A 108 -15.36 -4.54 41.12
CA ASP A 108 -15.08 -4.31 39.68
C ASP A 108 -15.60 -5.41 38.74
N VAL A 109 -16.27 -6.43 39.29
CA VAL A 109 -16.84 -7.52 38.49
C VAL A 109 -18.21 -7.08 37.97
N ASP A 110 -18.29 -6.76 36.68
CA ASP A 110 -19.55 -6.37 36.04
C ASP A 110 -20.54 -7.53 35.96
N GLU A 111 -20.02 -8.74 35.73
CA GLU A 111 -20.82 -9.93 35.47
C GLU A 111 -20.11 -11.20 35.95
N VAL A 112 -20.82 -12.03 36.72
CA VAL A 112 -20.35 -13.37 37.07
C VAL A 112 -20.63 -14.28 35.90
N LEU A 113 -19.65 -14.41 35.01
CA LEU A 113 -19.74 -15.31 33.86
C LEU A 113 -19.51 -16.76 34.30
N ASP A 114 -20.45 -17.64 33.94
CA ASP A 114 -20.21 -19.08 33.99
C ASP A 114 -19.09 -19.41 32.97
N THR A 115 -18.04 -20.10 33.41
CA THR A 115 -16.90 -20.47 32.55
C THR A 115 -17.35 -21.22 31.29
N ASP A 116 -18.41 -22.02 31.41
CA ASP A 116 -18.98 -22.78 30.29
C ASP A 116 -19.77 -21.91 29.31
N SER A 117 -20.15 -20.69 29.70
CA SER A 117 -20.90 -19.74 28.87
C SER A 117 -20.04 -18.93 27.91
N VAL A 118 -18.71 -18.90 28.09
CA VAL A 118 -17.79 -18.19 27.17
C VAL A 118 -17.72 -18.99 25.86
N PRO A 119 -18.21 -18.46 24.72
CA PRO A 119 -18.15 -19.16 23.45
C PRO A 119 -16.70 -19.16 22.96
N VAL A 120 -16.09 -20.34 22.91
CA VAL A 120 -14.69 -20.52 22.51
C VAL A 120 -14.60 -21.72 21.58
N ASP A 121 -13.91 -21.55 20.44
CA ASP A 121 -13.63 -22.65 19.52
C ASP A 121 -12.72 -23.71 20.18
N ALA A 122 -13.09 -24.98 20.04
CA ALA A 122 -12.39 -26.08 20.70
C ALA A 122 -10.95 -26.30 20.19
N SER A 123 -10.69 -26.09 18.89
CA SER A 123 -9.32 -26.20 18.35
C SER A 123 -8.47 -25.04 18.85
N ALA A 124 -9.00 -23.81 18.80
CA ALA A 124 -8.28 -22.64 19.30
C ALA A 124 -7.92 -22.80 20.78
N LEU A 125 -8.88 -23.27 21.58
CA LEU A 125 -8.66 -23.58 23.00
C LEU A 125 -7.56 -24.63 23.21
N SER A 126 -7.57 -25.72 22.45
CA SER A 126 -6.56 -26.77 22.56
C SER A 126 -5.17 -26.32 22.11
N ILE A 127 -5.07 -25.49 21.06
CA ILE A 127 -3.81 -24.94 20.56
C ILE A 127 -3.18 -24.02 21.61
N VAL A 128 -3.96 -23.09 22.15
CA VAL A 128 -3.48 -22.14 23.17
C VAL A 128 -3.13 -22.84 24.47
N ALA A 129 -3.94 -23.80 24.91
CA ALA A 129 -3.66 -24.61 26.11
C ALA A 129 -2.30 -25.31 26.02
N ARG A 130 -1.97 -25.90 24.86
CA ARG A 130 -0.68 -26.55 24.64
C ARG A 130 0.48 -25.57 24.71
N ALA A 131 0.38 -24.42 24.04
CA ALA A 131 1.44 -23.42 24.03
C ALA A 131 1.64 -22.74 25.39
N ALA A 132 0.56 -22.60 26.16
CA ALA A 132 0.64 -22.07 27.50
C ALA A 132 1.17 -23.10 28.51
N ASP A 133 1.32 -24.38 28.18
CA ASP A 133 1.48 -25.46 29.19
C ASP A 133 0.37 -25.40 30.26
N ALA A 134 -0.88 -25.33 29.77
CA ALA A 134 -2.09 -25.24 30.59
C ALA A 134 -3.15 -26.24 30.09
N THR A 135 -4.13 -26.53 30.93
CA THR A 135 -5.32 -27.28 30.52
C THR A 135 -6.31 -26.38 29.77
N PRO A 136 -7.13 -26.94 28.87
CA PRO A 136 -8.22 -26.19 28.23
C PRO A 136 -9.16 -25.50 29.23
N THR A 137 -9.34 -26.07 30.42
CA THR A 137 -10.14 -25.48 31.50
C THR A 137 -9.47 -24.22 32.05
N GLU A 138 -8.18 -24.26 32.37
CA GLU A 138 -7.45 -23.09 32.88
C GLU A 138 -7.43 -21.94 31.86
N VAL A 139 -7.31 -22.23 30.57
CA VAL A 139 -7.39 -21.20 29.51
C VAL A 139 -8.79 -20.58 29.44
N ARG A 140 -9.84 -21.39 29.57
CA ARG A 140 -11.23 -20.92 29.60
C ARG A 140 -11.52 -20.07 30.84
N GLU A 141 -11.00 -20.47 32.00
CA GLU A 141 -11.08 -19.70 33.24
C GLU A 141 -10.38 -18.35 33.11
N ALA A 142 -9.20 -18.29 32.49
CA ALA A 142 -8.50 -17.04 32.22
C ALA A 142 -9.33 -16.11 31.31
N ALA A 143 -9.92 -16.66 30.24
CA ALA A 143 -10.80 -15.89 29.35
C ALA A 143 -12.05 -15.38 30.06
N ALA A 144 -12.67 -16.19 30.93
CA ALA A 144 -13.81 -15.79 31.73
C ALA A 144 -13.45 -14.67 32.72
N ALA A 145 -12.28 -14.77 33.37
CA ALA A 145 -11.79 -13.75 34.31
C ALA A 145 -11.55 -12.40 33.63
N VAL A 146 -10.94 -12.39 32.44
CA VAL A 146 -10.76 -11.17 31.62
C VAL A 146 -12.12 -10.59 31.22
N ARG A 147 -13.05 -11.44 30.76
CA ARG A 147 -14.38 -10.98 30.34
C ARG A 147 -15.27 -10.56 31.50
N ALA A 148 -14.95 -10.88 32.75
CA ALA A 148 -15.76 -10.51 33.91
C ALA A 148 -15.59 -9.03 34.33
N VAL A 149 -14.51 -8.38 33.88
CA VAL A 149 -14.14 -7.00 34.29
C VAL A 149 -14.10 -6.08 33.07
N ALA A 150 -14.72 -4.90 33.13
CA ALA A 150 -14.88 -3.97 32.00
C ALA A 150 -13.57 -3.61 31.29
N ALA A 151 -12.58 -3.15 32.04
CA ALA A 151 -11.32 -2.63 31.49
C ALA A 151 -10.53 -3.70 30.69
N PRO A 152 -10.17 -4.88 31.25
CA PRO A 152 -9.46 -5.90 30.48
C PRO A 152 -10.32 -6.54 29.39
N ARG A 153 -11.67 -6.59 29.53
CA ARG A 153 -12.58 -6.99 28.45
C ARG A 153 -12.46 -6.04 27.26
N GLN A 154 -12.54 -4.74 27.51
CA GLN A 154 -12.39 -3.72 26.47
C GLN A 154 -11.00 -3.79 25.83
N ALA A 155 -9.93 -3.93 26.63
CA ALA A 155 -8.57 -3.98 26.11
C ALA A 155 -8.32 -5.17 25.16
N VAL A 156 -8.85 -6.37 25.47
CA VAL A 156 -8.71 -7.53 24.57
C VAL A 156 -9.58 -7.40 23.31
N ASP A 157 -10.77 -6.82 23.43
CA ASP A 157 -11.67 -6.58 22.29
C ASP A 157 -11.07 -5.54 21.33
N ASP A 158 -10.53 -4.44 21.87
CA ASP A 158 -9.82 -3.40 21.09
C ASP A 158 -8.57 -3.99 20.41
N PHE A 159 -7.76 -4.76 21.16
CA PHE A 159 -6.60 -5.45 20.61
C PHE A 159 -6.97 -6.36 19.44
N THR A 160 -7.95 -7.26 19.62
CA THR A 160 -8.36 -8.19 18.56
C THR A 160 -8.99 -7.47 17.37
N ALA A 161 -9.69 -6.36 17.59
CA ALA A 161 -10.20 -5.52 16.52
C ALA A 161 -9.09 -4.95 15.63
N THR A 162 -7.95 -4.55 16.19
CA THR A 162 -6.79 -4.08 15.39
C THR A 162 -6.19 -5.18 14.51
N ARG A 163 -6.34 -6.46 14.87
CA ARG A 163 -5.78 -7.60 14.11
C ARG A 163 -6.67 -8.05 12.95
N ARG A 164 -7.97 -7.72 13.00
CA ARG A 164 -8.97 -8.18 12.01
C ARG A 164 -8.60 -7.87 10.55
N PRO A 165 -8.11 -6.67 10.18
CA PRO A 165 -7.71 -6.39 8.80
C PRO A 165 -6.56 -7.28 8.30
N VAL A 166 -5.55 -7.53 9.15
CA VAL A 166 -4.39 -8.38 8.83
C VAL A 166 -4.82 -9.84 8.61
N VAL A 167 -5.70 -10.33 9.48
CA VAL A 167 -6.26 -11.69 9.41
C VAL A 167 -7.14 -11.87 8.17
N SER A 168 -7.96 -10.87 7.84
CA SER A 168 -8.81 -10.91 6.63
C SER A 168 -7.97 -10.90 5.34
N ALA A 169 -6.84 -10.19 5.33
CA ALA A 169 -5.94 -10.08 4.18
C ALA A 169 -5.19 -11.39 3.82
N THR A 170 -5.21 -12.43 4.68
CA THR A 170 -4.53 -13.70 4.43
C THR A 170 -4.96 -14.38 3.13
N LEU A 171 -6.25 -14.28 2.74
CA LEU A 171 -6.70 -14.84 1.46
C LEU A 171 -6.06 -14.15 0.25
N GLY A 172 -5.71 -12.87 0.34
CA GLY A 172 -4.95 -12.17 -0.68
C GLY A 172 -3.56 -12.77 -0.90
N VAL A 173 -2.93 -13.26 0.18
CA VAL A 173 -1.64 -13.97 0.13
C VAL A 173 -1.81 -15.35 -0.50
N VAL A 174 -2.87 -16.09 -0.15
CA VAL A 174 -3.19 -17.39 -0.76
C VAL A 174 -3.42 -17.22 -2.26
N ARG A 175 -4.25 -16.24 -2.67
CA ARG A 175 -4.50 -15.90 -4.07
C ARG A 175 -3.21 -15.65 -4.84
N LYS A 176 -2.35 -14.76 -4.31
CA LYS A 176 -1.06 -14.43 -4.94
C LYS A 176 -0.19 -15.69 -5.10
N THR A 177 -0.15 -16.53 -4.07
CA THR A 177 0.63 -17.79 -4.08
C THR A 177 0.13 -18.75 -5.15
N VAL A 178 -1.19 -18.94 -5.28
CA VAL A 178 -1.78 -19.78 -6.33
C VAL A 178 -1.50 -19.21 -7.72
N SER A 179 -1.70 -17.90 -7.92
CA SER A 179 -1.47 -17.25 -9.22
C SER A 179 -0.01 -17.40 -9.68
N VAL A 180 0.95 -17.18 -8.78
CA VAL A 180 2.39 -17.37 -9.08
C VAL A 180 2.69 -18.83 -9.44
N ALA A 181 2.15 -19.79 -8.68
CA ALA A 181 2.39 -21.21 -8.93
C ALA A 181 1.81 -21.67 -10.27
N VAL A 182 0.59 -21.23 -10.62
CA VAL A 182 -0.05 -21.52 -11.90
C VAL A 182 0.72 -20.91 -13.06
N ALA A 183 1.16 -19.66 -12.94
CA ALA A 183 1.93 -18.96 -13.98
C ALA A 183 3.30 -19.60 -14.26
N ALA A 184 3.86 -20.35 -13.30
CA ALA A 184 5.13 -21.05 -13.47
C ALA A 184 5.03 -22.30 -14.36
N VAL A 185 3.83 -22.77 -14.72
CA VAL A 185 3.64 -23.95 -15.57
C VAL A 185 3.86 -23.58 -17.05
N PRO A 186 4.84 -24.19 -17.76
CA PRO A 186 5.16 -23.80 -19.12
C PRO A 186 4.01 -23.98 -20.12
N GLU A 187 3.73 -22.95 -20.92
CA GLU A 187 2.70 -22.98 -21.97
C GLU A 187 2.93 -24.04 -23.05
N THR A 188 4.18 -24.44 -23.24
CA THR A 188 4.56 -25.46 -24.23
C THR A 188 4.39 -26.89 -23.73
N MET A 189 3.93 -27.11 -22.50
CA MET A 189 3.87 -28.45 -21.89
C MET A 189 2.68 -29.26 -22.39
N ALA A 190 2.92 -30.50 -22.81
CA ALA A 190 1.83 -31.43 -23.13
C ALA A 190 0.97 -31.70 -21.89
N GLY A 191 -0.35 -31.53 -22.00
CA GLY A 191 -1.26 -31.67 -20.86
C GLY A 191 -1.22 -30.49 -19.88
N GLN A 192 -0.72 -29.32 -20.32
CA GLN A 192 -0.61 -28.09 -19.50
C GLN A 192 -1.87 -27.81 -18.67
N ALA A 193 -3.07 -27.86 -19.25
CA ALA A 193 -4.31 -27.56 -18.52
C ALA A 193 -4.55 -28.48 -17.31
N ALA A 194 -4.22 -29.77 -17.44
CA ALA A 194 -4.31 -30.71 -16.32
C ALA A 194 -3.24 -30.44 -15.26
N ALA A 195 -2.02 -30.07 -15.70
CA ALA A 195 -0.93 -29.74 -14.79
C ALA A 195 -1.15 -28.42 -14.04
N VAL A 196 -1.66 -27.38 -14.70
CA VAL A 196 -2.06 -26.09 -14.11
C VAL A 196 -3.12 -26.32 -13.02
N ARG A 197 -4.14 -27.14 -13.29
CA ARG A 197 -5.13 -27.52 -12.27
C ARG A 197 -4.52 -28.31 -11.12
N ALA A 198 -3.61 -29.26 -11.41
CA ALA A 198 -2.93 -30.04 -10.38
C ALA A 198 -2.10 -29.13 -9.47
N VAL A 199 -1.32 -28.20 -10.03
CA VAL A 199 -0.53 -27.23 -9.26
C VAL A 199 -1.42 -26.35 -8.38
N ALA A 200 -2.53 -25.82 -8.91
CA ALA A 200 -3.47 -25.05 -8.10
C ALA A 200 -4.07 -25.89 -6.95
N ALA A 201 -4.41 -27.16 -7.22
CA ALA A 201 -4.92 -28.08 -6.21
C ALA A 201 -3.87 -28.43 -5.14
N ASP A 202 -2.62 -28.60 -5.54
CA ASP A 202 -1.50 -28.91 -4.65
C ASP A 202 -1.15 -27.72 -3.76
N VAL A 203 -1.18 -26.49 -4.28
CA VAL A 203 -0.99 -25.28 -3.46
C VAL A 203 -2.11 -25.14 -2.44
N LEU A 204 -3.37 -25.33 -2.85
CA LEU A 204 -4.54 -25.21 -1.97
C LEU A 204 -4.75 -26.42 -1.05
N ASP A 205 -3.86 -27.42 -1.11
CA ASP A 205 -3.84 -28.46 -0.09
C ASP A 205 -3.43 -27.84 1.25
N PRO A 206 -4.22 -28.02 2.33
CA PRO A 206 -3.88 -27.43 3.62
C PRO A 206 -2.56 -27.98 4.19
N ASP A 207 -2.14 -29.18 3.75
CA ASP A 207 -0.85 -29.78 4.09
C ASP A 207 0.20 -29.49 3.01
N SER A 208 0.00 -28.49 2.16
CA SER A 208 1.02 -28.03 1.21
C SER A 208 2.10 -27.20 1.91
N GLN A 209 3.32 -27.21 1.34
CA GLN A 209 4.38 -26.34 1.84
C GLN A 209 4.00 -24.85 1.77
N PRO A 210 3.41 -24.34 0.67
CA PRO A 210 2.95 -22.96 0.61
C PRO A 210 1.94 -22.57 1.69
N MET A 211 0.94 -23.41 1.99
CA MET A 211 -0.07 -23.10 3.01
C MET A 211 0.52 -23.13 4.42
N ARG A 212 1.43 -24.08 4.69
CA ARG A 212 2.21 -24.08 5.95
C ARG A 212 3.10 -22.86 6.09
N ASP A 213 3.74 -22.41 5.01
CA ASP A 213 4.60 -21.23 5.03
C ASP A 213 3.78 -19.96 5.30
N ILE A 214 2.59 -19.82 4.68
CA ILE A 214 1.65 -18.72 4.98
C ILE A 214 1.29 -18.72 6.47
N ALA A 215 0.85 -19.86 7.02
CA ALA A 215 0.48 -19.96 8.43
C ALA A 215 1.66 -19.64 9.37
N ARG A 216 2.83 -20.24 9.10
CA ARG A 216 4.05 -20.03 9.91
C ARG A 216 4.51 -18.57 9.89
N ASN A 217 4.37 -17.90 8.75
CA ASN A 217 4.78 -16.50 8.61
C ASN A 217 3.92 -15.54 9.42
N GLU A 218 2.77 -15.95 9.94
CA GLU A 218 1.92 -15.13 10.84
C GLU A 218 2.29 -15.29 12.32
N GLY A 219 3.17 -16.24 12.66
CA GLY A 219 3.62 -16.47 14.03
C GLY A 219 4.22 -15.23 14.72
N TYR A 220 4.73 -14.26 13.96
CA TYR A 220 5.32 -13.03 14.50
C TYR A 220 4.38 -12.22 15.39
N GLN A 221 3.06 -12.37 15.22
CA GLN A 221 2.07 -11.61 15.99
C GLN A 221 2.14 -11.91 17.49
N ALA A 222 2.72 -13.05 17.88
CA ALA A 222 2.81 -13.50 19.26
C ALA A 222 3.43 -12.45 20.21
N ALA A 223 4.49 -11.75 19.79
CA ALA A 223 5.10 -10.71 20.61
C ALA A 223 4.13 -9.56 20.91
N GLY A 224 3.41 -9.08 19.89
CA GLY A 224 2.41 -8.02 20.06
C GLY A 224 1.27 -8.43 20.98
N VAL A 225 0.79 -9.68 20.87
CA VAL A 225 -0.27 -10.24 21.73
C VAL A 225 0.16 -10.28 23.19
N MET A 226 1.30 -10.90 23.46
CA MET A 226 1.76 -11.10 24.83
C MET A 226 2.19 -9.80 25.49
N ASN A 227 2.92 -8.92 24.79
CA ASN A 227 3.41 -7.68 25.37
C ASN A 227 2.28 -6.70 25.67
N HIS A 228 1.29 -6.60 24.80
CA HIS A 228 0.08 -5.82 25.09
C HIS A 228 -0.62 -6.36 26.35
N ALA A 229 -0.82 -7.68 26.46
CA ALA A 229 -1.45 -8.29 27.63
C ALA A 229 -0.70 -8.02 28.93
N VAL A 230 0.64 -8.03 28.90
CA VAL A 230 1.49 -7.74 30.07
C VAL A 230 1.39 -6.27 30.50
N VAL A 231 1.42 -5.33 29.55
CA VAL A 231 1.26 -3.90 29.87
C VAL A 231 -0.11 -3.66 30.49
N GLU A 232 -1.18 -4.20 29.89
CA GLU A 232 -2.54 -4.05 30.42
C GLU A 232 -2.72 -4.72 31.80
N ALA A 233 -2.05 -5.84 32.06
CA ALA A 233 -2.05 -6.47 33.38
C ALA A 233 -1.47 -5.54 34.46
N ALA A 234 -0.41 -4.80 34.13
CA ALA A 234 0.28 -3.90 35.05
C ALA A 234 -0.51 -2.61 35.35
N ARG A 235 -1.38 -2.15 34.44
CA ARG A 235 -2.19 -0.94 34.63
C ARG A 235 -3.14 -1.01 35.83
N GLY A 236 -3.50 -2.22 36.26
CA GLY A 236 -4.35 -2.43 37.44
C GLY A 236 -3.59 -2.46 38.77
N SER A 237 -2.40 -1.88 38.83
CA SER A 237 -1.59 -1.77 40.05
C SER A 237 -1.74 -0.38 40.67
N ASP A 238 -1.84 -0.31 42.00
CA ASP A 238 -1.74 0.95 42.75
C ASP A 238 -0.29 1.39 42.99
N GLU A 239 0.67 0.51 42.72
CA GLU A 239 2.10 0.83 42.79
C GLU A 239 2.54 1.56 41.52
N GLU A 240 3.48 2.51 41.70
CA GLU A 240 4.17 3.12 40.58
C GLU A 240 5.03 2.05 39.90
N LEU A 241 4.69 1.73 38.65
CA LEU A 241 5.37 0.74 37.84
C LEU A 241 5.90 1.38 36.56
N GLU A 242 7.01 0.85 36.07
CA GLU A 242 7.60 1.17 34.78
C GLU A 242 7.65 -0.06 33.90
N LYS A 243 7.58 0.16 32.59
CA LYS A 243 7.83 -0.87 31.60
C LYS A 243 9.24 -0.75 31.05
N THR A 244 9.85 -1.91 30.80
CA THR A 244 11.23 -2.06 30.36
C THR A 244 11.30 -2.84 29.07
N TRP A 245 12.10 -2.40 28.10
CA TRP A 245 12.31 -3.13 26.86
C TRP A 245 13.34 -4.25 27.04
N ILE A 246 12.98 -5.48 26.71
CA ILE A 246 13.84 -6.66 26.83
C ILE A 246 14.02 -7.28 25.44
N CYS A 247 15.20 -7.15 24.85
CA CYS A 247 15.44 -7.68 23.51
C CYS A 247 15.87 -9.16 23.54
N THR A 248 15.72 -9.85 22.39
CA THR A 248 16.43 -11.12 22.20
C THR A 248 17.92 -10.83 21.95
N ILE A 249 18.83 -11.63 22.49
CA ILE A 249 20.26 -11.34 22.43
C ILE A 249 20.90 -12.26 21.42
N ASP A 250 20.59 -12.05 20.14
CA ASP A 250 21.16 -12.83 19.04
C ASP A 250 21.51 -11.97 17.83
N GLY A 251 22.14 -12.58 16.83
CA GLY A 251 22.51 -11.90 15.58
C GLY A 251 21.35 -11.41 14.73
N LYS A 252 20.10 -11.83 15.00
CA LYS A 252 18.91 -11.43 14.24
C LYS A 252 18.18 -10.24 14.84
N THR A 253 18.52 -9.84 16.06
CA THR A 253 17.89 -8.69 16.72
C THR A 253 18.35 -7.40 16.06
N ARG A 254 17.38 -6.57 15.67
CA ARG A 254 17.64 -5.30 14.96
C ARG A 254 18.55 -4.39 15.76
N PRO A 255 19.30 -3.50 15.10
CA PRO A 255 20.15 -2.56 15.81
C PRO A 255 19.37 -1.65 16.77
N THR A 256 18.23 -1.11 16.34
CA THR A 256 17.32 -0.26 17.11
C THR A 256 16.75 -0.97 18.34
N HIS A 257 16.27 -2.21 18.18
CA HIS A 257 15.75 -3.03 19.26
C HIS A 257 16.81 -3.45 20.28
N TRP A 258 18.03 -3.65 19.79
CA TRP A 258 19.18 -3.94 20.63
C TRP A 258 19.56 -2.71 21.44
N ALA A 259 19.63 -1.53 20.81
CA ALA A 259 19.89 -0.28 21.52
C ALA A 259 18.86 -0.02 22.61
N ALA A 260 17.57 -0.27 22.34
CA ALA A 260 16.50 -0.09 23.33
C ALA A 260 16.56 -1.09 24.51
N ASP A 261 17.38 -2.14 24.45
CA ASP A 261 17.44 -3.15 25.52
C ASP A 261 17.85 -2.55 26.87
N GLY A 262 16.93 -2.59 27.84
CA GLY A 262 17.06 -1.96 29.15
C GLY A 262 16.44 -0.57 29.27
N GLN A 263 15.89 0.01 28.20
CA GLN A 263 15.18 1.28 28.25
C GLN A 263 13.97 1.13 29.19
N ARG A 264 13.81 2.07 30.12
CA ARG A 264 12.70 2.14 31.07
C ARG A 264 11.84 3.36 30.77
N VAL A 265 10.52 3.19 30.79
CA VAL A 265 9.55 4.28 30.63
C VAL A 265 8.34 4.03 31.54
N PRO A 266 7.57 5.07 31.91
CA PRO A 266 6.30 4.89 32.61
C PRO A 266 5.36 3.94 31.84
N LEU A 267 4.41 3.29 32.51
CA LEU A 267 3.46 2.37 31.84
C LEU A 267 2.76 3.00 30.62
N ASP A 268 2.40 4.28 30.73
CA ASP A 268 1.80 5.10 29.66
C ASP A 268 2.78 5.74 28.68
N GLY A 269 4.08 5.71 28.99
CA GLY A 269 5.14 6.21 28.13
C GLY A 269 5.34 5.36 26.87
N LYS A 270 6.19 5.82 25.95
CA LYS A 270 6.58 5.06 24.75
C LYS A 270 8.09 4.83 24.74
N PHE A 271 8.49 3.68 24.21
CA PHE A 271 9.89 3.34 23.97
C PHE A 271 10.38 4.04 22.70
N THR A 272 11.62 4.50 22.73
CA THR A 272 12.30 5.09 21.56
C THR A 272 13.03 3.98 20.82
N ILE A 273 12.49 3.57 19.68
CA ILE A 273 13.05 2.49 18.86
C ILE A 273 13.50 3.08 17.52
N GLY A 274 14.79 3.36 17.41
CA GLY A 274 15.32 4.07 16.25
C GLY A 274 14.74 5.49 16.18
N THR A 275 13.96 5.78 15.14
CA THR A 275 13.29 7.07 14.97
C THR A 275 11.80 7.04 15.33
N GLU A 276 11.31 5.89 15.80
CA GLU A 276 9.90 5.64 16.06
C GLU A 276 9.62 5.46 17.56
N GLN A 277 8.34 5.60 17.92
CA GLN A 277 7.86 5.50 19.30
C GLN A 277 6.86 4.35 19.42
N LEU A 278 7.21 3.32 20.21
CA LEU A 278 6.40 2.11 20.36
C LEU A 278 5.87 1.99 21.80
N ALA A 279 4.59 1.66 21.97
CA ALA A 279 4.02 1.42 23.29
C ALA A 279 4.55 0.12 23.92
N TYR A 280 4.88 -0.87 23.09
CA TYR A 280 5.43 -2.17 23.49
C TYR A 280 6.07 -2.88 22.28
N PRO A 281 6.90 -3.92 22.48
CA PRO A 281 7.45 -4.64 21.34
C PRO A 281 6.38 -5.42 20.57
N GLY A 282 6.33 -5.23 19.25
CA GLY A 282 5.26 -5.79 18.40
C GLY A 282 4.03 -4.89 18.27
N ASP A 283 4.15 -3.61 18.64
CA ASP A 283 3.15 -2.57 18.39
C ASP A 283 3.04 -2.24 16.90
N GLU A 284 1.88 -2.51 16.30
CA GLU A 284 1.62 -2.33 14.86
C GLU A 284 1.30 -0.88 14.48
N SER A 285 1.27 0.05 15.44
CA SER A 285 1.14 1.48 15.14
C SER A 285 2.40 2.10 14.52
N ALA A 286 3.54 1.43 14.66
CA ALA A 286 4.84 1.81 14.09
C ALA A 286 5.02 1.27 12.65
N HIS A 287 6.10 1.66 11.97
CA HIS A 287 6.44 1.12 10.66
C HIS A 287 6.74 -0.39 10.76
N PRO A 288 6.32 -1.22 9.78
CA PRO A 288 6.54 -2.67 9.80
C PRO A 288 7.99 -3.11 9.99
N ARG A 289 8.95 -2.23 9.68
CA ARG A 289 10.39 -2.49 9.90
C ARG A 289 10.73 -2.70 11.37
N GLU A 290 10.02 -2.07 12.31
CA GLU A 290 10.29 -2.20 13.75
C GLU A 290 9.44 -3.31 14.41
N TRP A 291 8.18 -3.52 14.04
CA TRP A 291 7.34 -4.51 14.76
C TRP A 291 7.25 -5.91 14.13
N LYS A 292 7.36 -6.07 12.81
CA LYS A 292 7.11 -7.36 12.15
C LYS A 292 8.22 -8.36 12.50
N ASN A 293 7.93 -9.62 12.84
CA ASN A 293 8.94 -10.58 13.33
C ASN A 293 9.68 -10.12 14.62
N CYS A 294 9.08 -9.24 15.42
CA CYS A 294 9.64 -8.86 16.70
C CYS A 294 9.59 -10.05 17.68
N ARG A 295 10.71 -10.29 18.39
CA ARG A 295 10.84 -11.31 19.44
C ARG A 295 11.18 -10.69 20.81
N CYS A 296 11.11 -9.37 20.89
CA CYS A 296 11.38 -8.63 22.12
C CYS A 296 10.17 -8.71 23.05
N ARG A 297 10.41 -8.49 24.33
CA ARG A 297 9.42 -8.60 25.40
C ARG A 297 9.39 -7.33 26.24
N VAL A 298 8.28 -7.11 26.91
CA VAL A 298 8.17 -6.07 27.93
C VAL A 298 8.40 -6.67 29.31
N GLY A 299 9.23 -6.03 30.11
CA GLY A 299 9.34 -6.25 31.55
C GLY A 299 8.55 -5.18 32.32
N ILE A 300 8.07 -5.51 33.51
CA ILE A 300 7.36 -4.59 34.41
C ILE A 300 8.11 -4.58 35.74
N LEU A 301 8.59 -3.40 36.14
CA LEU A 301 9.48 -3.20 37.28
C LEU A 301 9.02 -1.99 38.09
N ALA A 302 9.19 -2.02 39.42
CA ALA A 302 9.08 -0.79 40.22
C ALA A 302 10.25 0.17 39.91
N PRO A 303 10.12 1.50 40.04
CA PRO A 303 11.17 2.47 39.72
C PRO A 303 12.56 2.16 40.30
N ASP A 304 12.63 1.62 41.51
CA ASP A 304 13.87 1.25 42.20
C ASP A 304 14.29 -0.23 42.00
N GLU A 305 13.47 -1.03 41.33
CA GLU A 305 13.76 -2.43 41.05
C GLU A 305 14.84 -2.56 39.95
N PRO A 306 15.92 -3.35 40.18
CA PRO A 306 16.98 -3.50 39.20
C PRO A 306 16.49 -4.23 37.95
N LEU A 307 17.12 -3.92 36.80
CA LEU A 307 16.85 -4.62 35.54
C LEU A 307 17.10 -6.13 35.68
N PRO A 308 16.29 -6.99 35.02
CA PRO A 308 16.53 -8.43 34.97
C PRO A 308 17.93 -8.78 34.49
N ASP A 309 18.58 -9.77 35.09
CA ASP A 309 19.92 -10.15 34.69
C ASP A 309 19.96 -10.81 33.29
N GLU A 310 21.16 -10.93 32.71
CA GLU A 310 21.36 -11.49 31.37
C GLU A 310 20.93 -12.95 31.21
N VAL A 311 20.90 -13.71 32.31
CA VAL A 311 20.58 -15.14 32.36
C VAL A 311 19.08 -15.36 32.57
N ASP A 312 18.45 -14.51 33.37
CA ASP A 312 17.02 -14.47 33.66
C ASP A 312 16.20 -14.05 32.44
N ARG A 313 16.83 -13.34 31.50
CA ARG A 313 16.17 -12.85 30.29
C ARG A 313 16.46 -13.68 29.02
N HIS A 314 17.25 -14.77 29.11
CA HIS A 314 17.68 -15.56 27.94
C HIS A 314 17.68 -17.11 28.10
N THR A 315 17.43 -17.84 26.99
CA THR A 315 17.25 -19.31 26.93
C THR A 315 18.54 -20.13 26.90
N GLU A 316 19.52 -19.86 27.76
CA GLU A 316 20.74 -20.69 27.78
C GLU A 316 20.49 -22.16 28.24
N ARG A 317 19.24 -22.54 28.57
CA ARG A 317 18.87 -23.85 29.12
C ARG A 317 18.46 -24.93 28.10
N LEU A 318 18.46 -24.66 26.78
CA LEU A 318 17.94 -25.61 25.77
C LEU A 318 19.00 -26.49 25.06
N ASP A 319 20.22 -26.57 25.58
CA ASP A 319 21.21 -27.62 25.28
C ASP A 319 21.39 -27.90 23.76
N GLY A 320 21.60 -26.82 22.98
CA GLY A 320 21.84 -26.91 21.53
C GLY A 320 20.60 -26.94 20.63
N ARG A 321 19.39 -26.84 21.18
CA ARG A 321 18.14 -26.59 20.41
C ARG A 321 17.77 -25.11 20.29
N ASP A 322 18.59 -24.22 20.84
CA ASP A 322 18.30 -22.79 20.89
C ASP A 322 18.64 -22.08 19.57
N SER A 323 17.59 -21.54 18.91
CA SER A 323 17.72 -20.69 17.73
C SER A 323 18.64 -19.49 17.97
N VAL A 324 18.72 -18.99 19.22
CA VAL A 324 19.60 -17.89 19.62
C VAL A 324 21.06 -18.29 19.47
N VAL A 325 21.46 -19.49 19.91
CA VAL A 325 22.85 -19.98 19.79
C VAL A 325 23.23 -20.15 18.32
N ILE A 326 22.29 -20.66 17.50
CA ILE A 326 22.46 -20.76 16.04
C ILE A 326 22.63 -19.36 15.43
N HIS A 327 21.78 -18.40 15.80
CA HIS A 327 21.82 -17.03 15.27
C HIS A 327 23.02 -16.22 15.77
N ARG A 328 23.62 -16.59 16.91
CA ARG A 328 24.92 -16.08 17.37
C ARG A 328 26.09 -16.71 16.58
N GLN A 329 25.85 -17.72 15.73
CA GLN A 329 26.88 -18.38 14.93
C GLN A 329 28.01 -18.97 15.81
N GLY A 330 27.65 -19.55 16.96
CA GLY A 330 28.61 -20.15 17.89
C GLY A 330 29.26 -19.18 18.88
N ARG A 331 28.96 -17.87 18.81
CA ARG A 331 29.37 -16.91 19.84
C ARG A 331 28.56 -17.08 21.13
N THR A 332 29.22 -16.86 22.25
CA THR A 332 28.58 -16.68 23.56
C THR A 332 27.78 -15.38 23.60
N GLN A 333 26.90 -15.24 24.60
CA GLN A 333 26.15 -14.01 24.83
C GLN A 333 27.07 -12.80 25.02
N ALA A 334 28.10 -12.95 25.86
CA ALA A 334 29.07 -11.92 26.13
C ALA A 334 29.83 -11.49 24.86
N GLU A 335 30.23 -12.44 24.02
CA GLU A 335 30.92 -12.14 22.75
C GLU A 335 30.02 -11.38 21.76
N GLU A 336 28.72 -11.69 21.69
CA GLU A 336 27.78 -10.96 20.82
C GLU A 336 27.55 -9.53 21.33
N ILE A 337 27.46 -9.35 22.65
CA ILE A 337 27.37 -8.03 23.28
C ILE A 337 28.62 -7.21 23.00
N GLU A 338 29.79 -7.75 23.28
CA GLU A 338 31.07 -7.07 23.07
C GLU A 338 31.27 -6.70 21.59
N ARG A 339 30.89 -7.58 20.66
CA ARG A 339 30.95 -7.28 19.23
C ARG A 339 30.04 -6.12 18.84
N ARG A 340 28.79 -6.09 19.31
CA ARG A 340 27.86 -5.00 19.00
C ARG A 340 28.32 -3.68 19.60
N ALA A 341 28.81 -3.69 20.83
CA ALA A 341 29.41 -2.52 21.46
C ALA A 341 30.62 -2.01 20.65
N LYS A 342 31.53 -2.89 20.22
CA LYS A 342 32.65 -2.54 19.32
C LYS A 342 32.21 -1.99 17.96
N ALA A 343 31.07 -2.46 17.47
CA ALA A 343 30.48 -1.95 16.25
C ALA A 343 29.82 -0.57 16.44
N GLY A 344 29.59 -0.12 17.69
CA GLY A 344 28.90 1.13 18.03
C GLY A 344 27.42 0.95 18.41
N ASN A 345 26.91 -0.28 18.48
CA ASN A 345 25.56 -0.59 18.90
C ASN A 345 25.51 -1.00 20.38
N VAL A 346 25.30 -0.02 21.26
CA VAL A 346 25.30 -0.12 22.73
C VAL A 346 23.87 -0.17 23.23
N ARG A 347 23.60 -0.97 24.25
CA ARG A 347 22.26 -1.13 24.82
C ARG A 347 21.99 -0.04 25.85
N ALA A 348 20.74 0.35 26.03
CA ALA A 348 20.30 1.29 27.06
C ALA A 348 20.81 0.90 28.45
N ARG A 349 20.79 -0.40 28.78
CA ARG A 349 21.34 -0.89 30.06
C ARG A 349 22.85 -0.75 30.24
N ASP A 350 23.61 -0.64 29.15
CA ASP A 350 25.07 -0.51 29.18
C ASP A 350 25.52 0.95 28.98
N ASP A 351 24.55 1.85 28.79
CA ASP A 351 24.76 3.26 28.53
C ASP A 351 24.48 4.06 29.80
N GLU A 352 25.35 5.01 30.14
CA GLU A 352 25.21 5.79 31.39
C GLU A 352 23.90 6.60 31.41
N ASP A 353 23.43 7.00 30.23
CA ASP A 353 22.20 7.79 30.04
C ASP A 353 20.92 6.92 29.97
N GLY A 354 21.04 5.59 29.89
CA GLY A 354 19.87 4.70 29.83
C GLY A 354 19.10 4.70 28.50
N ILE A 355 19.69 5.26 27.44
CA ILE A 355 19.03 5.46 26.14
C ILE A 355 19.44 4.39 25.13
N GLY A 356 20.71 4.00 25.14
CA GLY A 356 21.28 3.07 24.18
C GLY A 356 21.63 3.77 22.88
N ARG A 357 22.55 3.16 22.13
CA ARG A 357 23.13 3.77 20.94
C ARG A 357 23.21 2.81 19.79
N VAL A 358 22.94 3.28 18.58
CA VAL A 358 23.17 2.51 17.35
C VAL A 358 24.43 3.01 16.67
N ALA A 359 25.21 2.07 16.15
CA ALA A 359 26.39 2.35 15.35
C ALA A 359 26.01 3.22 14.16
N SER A 360 26.50 4.46 14.14
CA SER A 360 26.26 5.40 13.06
C SER A 360 26.81 4.87 11.73
N ALA A 361 25.93 4.35 10.88
CA ALA A 361 25.69 5.07 9.64
C ALA A 361 24.69 6.21 9.97
N GLY A 362 25.19 7.28 10.61
CA GLY A 362 24.41 8.49 10.91
C GLY A 362 23.53 8.50 12.18
N TRP A 363 24.02 8.05 13.34
CA TRP A 363 23.29 8.27 14.60
C TRP A 363 24.23 8.70 15.73
N THR A 364 24.14 9.96 16.13
CA THR A 364 24.57 10.48 17.43
C THR A 364 23.33 10.59 18.31
N ALA A 365 23.41 10.12 19.55
CA ALA A 365 22.39 10.40 20.56
C ALA A 365 22.34 11.91 20.83
N LEU A 366 21.13 12.43 21.04
CA LEU A 366 20.88 13.81 21.46
C LEU A 366 21.50 14.04 22.86
N SER A 367 22.27 15.11 23.00
CA SER A 367 22.89 15.59 24.24
C SER A 367 21.86 15.98 25.32
N GLU A 368 22.26 16.13 26.59
CA GLU A 368 21.36 16.57 27.69
C GLU A 368 20.62 17.88 27.36
N GLN A 369 21.25 18.82 26.63
CA GLN A 369 20.59 20.04 26.16
C GLN A 369 19.52 19.77 25.10
N GLU A 370 19.71 18.74 24.28
CA GLU A 370 18.73 18.31 23.29
C GLU A 370 17.62 17.46 23.94
N TYR A 371 17.90 16.74 25.04
CA TYR A 371 16.90 16.06 25.87
C TYR A 371 15.98 17.04 26.61
N ASP A 372 16.54 18.09 27.21
CA ASP A 372 15.75 19.17 27.84
C ASP A 372 14.95 19.95 26.78
N MET A 373 15.51 20.17 25.59
CA MET A 373 14.76 20.75 24.47
C MET A 373 13.60 19.86 24.01
N VAL A 374 13.80 18.53 23.92
CA VAL A 374 12.77 17.58 23.50
C VAL A 374 11.69 17.43 24.58
N ASN A 375 12.04 17.50 25.86
CA ASN A 375 11.08 17.54 26.97
C ASN A 375 10.34 18.87 27.04
N GLU A 376 10.99 20.01 26.78
CA GLU A 376 10.32 21.31 26.65
C GLU A 376 9.42 21.38 25.41
N LEU A 377 9.79 20.74 24.30
CA LEU A 377 8.96 20.58 23.10
C LEU A 377 7.77 19.63 23.33
N ALA A 378 7.94 18.56 24.11
CA ALA A 378 6.86 17.66 24.51
C ALA A 378 5.92 18.32 25.54
N ALA A 379 6.46 19.15 26.44
CA ALA A 379 5.67 19.98 27.36
C ALA A 379 4.97 21.15 26.64
N ALA A 380 5.58 21.71 25.58
CA ALA A 380 4.97 22.73 24.72
C ALA A 380 3.94 22.13 23.74
N ALA A 381 3.99 20.84 23.43
CA ALA A 381 2.93 20.14 22.73
C ALA A 381 1.65 19.99 23.59
N ASP A 382 1.76 20.19 24.91
CA ASP A 382 0.65 20.26 25.86
C ASP A 382 0.29 21.71 26.24
N ASP A 383 1.06 22.71 25.76
CA ASP A 383 0.75 24.13 25.96
C ASP A 383 0.09 24.73 24.71
N THR A 384 -1.15 25.18 24.88
CA THR A 384 -1.97 25.84 23.86
C THR A 384 -1.50 27.27 23.50
N SER A 385 -0.19 27.51 23.36
CA SER A 385 0.37 28.82 22.96
C SER A 385 1.03 28.79 21.57
N ASN A 386 0.93 29.90 20.86
CA ASN A 386 0.84 29.96 19.39
C ASN A 386 2.13 30.44 18.67
N ASP A 387 3.32 30.26 19.26
CA ASP A 387 4.59 30.79 18.70
C ASP A 387 5.58 29.67 18.33
N GLU A 388 5.41 29.08 17.14
CA GLU A 388 6.38 28.11 16.60
C GLU A 388 7.44 28.83 15.74
N THR A 389 8.73 28.51 15.95
CA THR A 389 9.87 29.10 15.19
C THR A 389 10.50 28.08 14.25
N PHE A 390 11.17 28.53 13.18
CA PHE A 390 11.74 27.67 12.12
C PHE A 390 13.16 28.09 11.73
N LEU A 391 13.99 27.13 11.30
CA LEU A 391 15.29 27.42 10.69
C LEU A 391 15.08 27.85 9.25
N THR A 392 15.56 29.04 8.91
CA THR A 392 15.36 29.69 7.61
C THR A 392 16.59 29.54 6.72
N PHE A 393 16.41 29.69 5.42
CA PHE A 393 17.49 29.83 4.46
C PHE A 393 17.17 30.99 3.53
N THR A 394 18.21 31.74 3.16
CA THR A 394 18.07 32.97 2.36
C THR A 394 18.93 32.89 1.13
N ASP A 395 18.34 33.15 -0.04
CA ASP A 395 19.05 33.32 -1.31
C ASP A 395 20.00 32.15 -1.66
N ALA A 396 19.59 30.93 -1.31
CA ALA A 396 20.34 29.71 -1.53
C ALA A 396 20.33 29.30 -3.01
N LEU A 397 21.42 28.68 -3.48
CA LEU A 397 21.63 28.35 -4.89
C LEU A 397 21.13 26.95 -5.22
N PHE A 398 20.13 26.85 -6.09
CA PHE A 398 19.40 25.62 -6.40
C PHE A 398 19.69 25.03 -7.79
N ALA A 399 20.07 25.87 -8.76
CA ALA A 399 20.55 25.45 -10.08
C ALA A 399 21.31 26.58 -10.77
N VAL A 400 22.08 26.24 -11.81
CA VAL A 400 22.79 27.18 -12.67
C VAL A 400 22.44 26.93 -14.14
N THR A 401 22.39 28.00 -14.93
CA THR A 401 22.15 27.97 -16.38
C THR A 401 23.45 28.23 -17.14
N GLY A 402 23.57 27.69 -18.36
CA GLY A 402 24.75 27.82 -19.21
C GLY A 402 25.96 26.99 -18.76
N VAL A 403 25.81 26.12 -17.75
CA VAL A 403 26.87 25.26 -17.23
C VAL A 403 26.47 23.78 -17.41
N PRO A 404 27.29 22.96 -18.09
CA PRO A 404 27.01 21.54 -18.23
C PRO A 404 27.24 20.79 -16.91
N THR A 405 26.34 19.85 -16.61
CA THR A 405 26.46 18.91 -15.50
C THR A 405 27.38 17.75 -15.87
N SER A 406 27.94 17.08 -14.87
CA SER A 406 28.85 15.94 -15.05
C SER A 406 28.22 14.72 -15.72
N ASP A 407 26.89 14.67 -15.81
CA ASP A 407 26.12 13.62 -16.46
C ASP A 407 25.64 13.97 -17.88
N GLY A 408 26.20 15.03 -18.48
CA GLY A 408 25.97 15.36 -19.90
C GLY A 408 24.68 16.13 -20.17
N ARG A 409 24.15 16.84 -19.16
CA ARG A 409 22.95 17.68 -19.28
C ARG A 409 23.31 19.15 -19.07
N MET A 410 22.48 20.06 -19.54
CA MET A 410 22.67 21.50 -19.33
C MET A 410 21.33 22.22 -19.33
N LEU A 411 21.16 23.23 -18.49
CA LEU A 411 20.11 24.24 -18.68
C LEU A 411 20.67 25.33 -19.59
N SER A 412 20.01 25.65 -20.69
CA SER A 412 20.46 26.71 -21.61
C SER A 412 20.65 28.03 -20.87
N ALA A 413 21.66 28.83 -21.24
CA ALA A 413 21.84 30.17 -20.70
C ALA A 413 20.63 31.09 -21.01
N ASP A 414 19.94 30.83 -22.12
CA ASP A 414 18.74 31.54 -22.57
C ASP A 414 17.44 30.76 -22.29
N ILE A 415 17.44 29.89 -21.26
CA ILE A 415 16.30 29.03 -20.94
C ILE A 415 15.02 29.83 -20.64
N ASP A 416 13.89 29.39 -21.21
CA ASP A 416 12.55 29.79 -20.77
C ASP A 416 12.16 28.94 -19.54
N LEU A 417 12.56 29.41 -18.36
CA LEU A 417 12.35 28.72 -17.08
C LEU A 417 11.18 29.35 -16.32
N SER A 418 10.16 28.54 -16.04
CA SER A 418 9.02 28.90 -15.21
C SER A 418 9.05 28.17 -13.87
N PHE A 419 8.31 28.68 -12.88
CA PHE A 419 8.23 28.14 -11.52
C PHE A 419 6.76 27.96 -11.13
N ARG A 420 6.47 26.92 -10.34
CA ARG A 420 5.17 26.82 -9.67
C ARG A 420 4.99 27.94 -8.64
N ASP A 421 3.73 28.20 -8.29
CA ASP A 421 3.38 29.17 -7.26
C ASP A 421 3.99 28.77 -5.90
N THR A 422 4.62 29.73 -5.23
CA THR A 422 5.08 29.59 -3.85
C THR A 422 3.90 29.81 -2.87
N PRO A 423 3.85 29.11 -1.72
CA PRO A 423 4.89 28.25 -1.16
C PRO A 423 5.09 26.92 -1.89
N MET A 424 6.33 26.61 -2.28
CA MET A 424 6.70 25.34 -2.91
C MET A 424 7.30 24.37 -1.87
N PRO A 425 7.11 23.05 -2.02
CA PRO A 425 7.70 22.08 -1.11
C PRO A 425 9.22 21.99 -1.32
N LEU A 426 9.98 22.06 -0.23
CA LEU A 426 11.37 21.62 -0.16
C LEU A 426 11.39 20.17 0.31
N GLN A 427 11.87 19.26 -0.53
CA GLN A 427 11.90 17.83 -0.25
C GLN A 427 13.31 17.38 0.14
N TRP A 428 13.44 16.19 0.71
CA TRP A 428 14.71 15.55 1.02
C TRP A 428 14.64 14.06 0.70
N CYS A 429 15.72 13.54 0.12
CA CYS A 429 15.88 12.13 -0.19
C CYS A 429 16.72 11.46 0.90
N GLU A 430 16.06 10.67 1.77
CA GLU A 430 16.69 9.99 2.91
C GLU A 430 17.60 8.82 2.47
N GLU A 431 17.23 8.11 1.41
CA GLU A 431 17.99 6.98 0.85
C GLU A 431 18.22 7.15 -0.66
N MET A 432 19.39 6.77 -1.18
CA MET A 432 19.70 6.90 -2.61
C MET A 432 19.04 5.78 -3.45
N GLU A 433 17.79 5.99 -3.87
CA GLU A 433 17.07 5.07 -4.78
C GLU A 433 17.14 5.45 -6.27
N GLY A 434 17.77 6.58 -6.59
CA GLY A 434 17.93 7.10 -7.95
C GLY A 434 16.99 8.27 -8.24
N GLY A 435 17.54 9.41 -8.67
CA GLY A 435 16.76 10.62 -8.94
C GLY A 435 16.15 11.23 -7.67
N HIS A 436 14.88 11.65 -7.77
CA HIS A 436 14.08 12.27 -6.69
C HIS A 436 13.03 11.32 -6.08
N HIS A 437 13.08 10.02 -6.41
CA HIS A 437 12.11 9.03 -5.93
C HIS A 437 12.23 8.79 -4.43
N GLY A 438 11.08 8.62 -3.75
CA GLY A 438 11.03 8.39 -2.30
C GLY A 438 11.27 9.65 -1.44
N SER A 439 11.33 10.84 -2.04
CA SER A 439 11.58 12.08 -1.29
C SER A 439 10.40 12.49 -0.39
N VAL A 440 10.72 13.02 0.77
CA VAL A 440 9.77 13.47 1.80
C VAL A 440 9.83 14.99 1.97
N THR A 441 8.73 15.63 2.35
CA THR A 441 8.70 17.10 2.51
C THR A 441 9.33 17.52 3.84
N VAL A 442 10.38 18.34 3.77
CA VAL A 442 11.17 18.79 4.92
C VAL A 442 11.13 20.30 5.12
N GLY A 443 10.68 21.07 4.15
CA GLY A 443 10.65 22.51 4.25
C GLY A 443 9.72 23.16 3.25
N VAL A 444 9.73 24.49 3.25
CA VAL A 444 8.93 25.33 2.39
C VAL A 444 9.82 26.37 1.75
N ILE A 445 9.68 26.54 0.44
CA ILE A 445 10.26 27.63 -0.34
C ILE A 445 9.22 28.73 -0.46
N GLU A 446 9.53 29.89 0.11
CA GLU A 446 8.67 31.08 0.10
C GLU A 446 8.89 31.94 -1.14
N SER A 447 10.07 31.84 -1.76
CA SER A 447 10.40 32.54 -3.00
C SER A 447 11.44 31.76 -3.80
N ILE A 448 11.27 31.68 -5.11
CA ILE A 448 12.26 31.11 -6.04
C ILE A 448 12.26 31.94 -7.33
N ALA A 449 13.44 32.22 -7.88
CA ALA A 449 13.56 32.96 -9.14
C ALA A 449 14.88 32.64 -9.85
N LEU A 450 14.86 32.78 -11.18
CA LEU A 450 16.07 32.83 -12.00
C LEU A 450 16.61 34.27 -12.00
N LYS A 451 17.84 34.46 -11.55
CA LYS A 451 18.53 35.76 -11.53
C LYS A 451 19.98 35.59 -11.94
N ASP A 452 20.42 36.37 -12.92
CA ASP A 452 21.81 36.39 -13.41
C ASP A 452 22.37 35.00 -13.78
N GLY A 453 21.51 34.12 -14.30
CA GLY A 453 21.86 32.74 -14.68
C GLY A 453 21.83 31.72 -13.53
N GLU A 454 21.38 32.11 -12.35
CA GLU A 454 21.28 31.27 -11.16
C GLU A 454 19.83 31.16 -10.66
N VAL A 455 19.40 29.94 -10.34
CA VAL A 455 18.11 29.72 -9.66
C VAL A 455 18.34 29.84 -8.16
N ARG A 456 17.78 30.89 -7.55
CA ARG A 456 17.93 31.18 -6.13
C ARG A 456 16.60 31.10 -5.39
N ALA A 457 16.62 30.54 -4.18
CA ALA A 457 15.44 30.35 -3.36
C ALA A 457 15.65 30.73 -1.89
N SER A 458 14.56 31.15 -1.24
CA SER A 458 14.52 31.43 0.20
C SER A 458 13.30 30.75 0.84
N GLY A 459 13.40 30.37 2.11
CA GLY A 459 12.33 29.67 2.81
C GLY A 459 12.76 29.18 4.20
N TYR A 460 12.13 28.11 4.69
CA TYR A 460 12.44 27.51 5.99
C TYR A 460 12.20 26.00 6.03
N LEU A 461 12.82 25.34 7.00
CA LEU A 461 12.66 23.92 7.27
C LEU A 461 11.57 23.73 8.32
N LEU A 462 10.74 22.71 8.13
CA LEU A 462 9.67 22.34 9.07
C LEU A 462 10.26 21.72 10.35
N ASN A 463 9.47 21.65 11.42
CA ASN A 463 9.87 20.98 12.66
C ASN A 463 9.46 19.49 12.70
N ASN A 464 9.30 18.84 11.53
CA ASN A 464 8.95 17.43 11.43
C ASN A 464 10.19 16.52 11.50
N GLU A 465 9.99 15.24 11.79
CA GLU A 465 11.08 14.27 11.99
C GLU A 465 12.09 14.23 10.82
N HIS A 466 11.59 14.24 9.58
CA HIS A 466 12.44 14.19 8.39
C HIS A 466 13.21 15.50 8.18
N ALA A 467 12.62 16.64 8.54
CA ALA A 467 13.27 17.93 8.46
C ALA A 467 14.41 18.07 9.46
N VAL A 468 14.25 17.54 10.68
CA VAL A 468 15.32 17.50 11.69
C VAL A 468 16.52 16.71 11.17
N LYS A 469 16.30 15.55 10.53
CA LYS A 469 17.37 14.77 9.90
C LYS A 469 18.04 15.53 8.75
N ALA A 470 17.25 16.17 7.89
CA ALA A 470 17.77 16.95 6.77
C ALA A 470 18.60 18.16 7.25
N ILE A 471 18.19 18.83 8.34
CA ILE A 471 18.90 19.95 8.95
C ILE A 471 20.31 19.55 9.35
N ASP A 472 20.50 18.39 9.99
CA ASP A 472 21.82 17.90 10.41
C ASP A 472 22.75 17.70 9.20
N LEU A 473 22.25 17.07 8.13
CA LEU A 473 23.02 16.83 6.91
C LEU A 473 23.32 18.12 6.13
N ILE A 474 22.39 19.07 6.11
CA ILE A 474 22.59 20.41 5.54
C ILE A 474 23.66 21.17 6.33
N ALA A 475 23.62 21.12 7.66
CA ALA A 475 24.59 21.80 8.53
C ALA A 475 26.02 21.26 8.32
N HIS A 476 26.16 19.96 8.03
CA HIS A 476 27.43 19.35 7.66
C HIS A 476 27.84 19.58 6.19
N GLY A 477 26.97 20.19 5.37
CA GLY A 477 27.23 20.50 3.96
C GLY A 477 27.29 19.26 3.04
N VAL A 478 26.75 18.12 3.48
CA VAL A 478 26.83 16.84 2.75
C VAL A 478 25.61 16.56 1.87
N CYS A 479 24.57 17.38 1.95
CA CYS A 479 23.43 17.35 1.03
C CYS A 479 23.13 18.76 0.51
N ASN A 480 22.73 18.86 -0.75
CA ASN A 480 22.52 20.14 -1.43
C ASN A 480 21.29 20.08 -2.35
N PRO A 481 20.71 21.23 -2.73
CA PRO A 481 19.51 21.25 -3.54
C PRO A 481 19.73 20.74 -4.97
N SER A 482 18.71 20.09 -5.51
CA SER A 482 18.56 19.69 -6.90
C SER A 482 17.14 20.03 -7.35
N VAL A 483 16.99 20.54 -8.57
CA VAL A 483 15.68 20.96 -9.11
C VAL A 483 14.98 19.81 -9.83
N ASP A 484 13.66 19.76 -9.67
CA ASP A 484 12.79 18.77 -10.30
C ASP A 484 12.07 19.46 -11.47
N LEU A 485 12.41 19.06 -12.70
CA LEU A 485 11.93 19.73 -13.90
C LEU A 485 10.74 18.99 -14.53
N GLY A 486 9.70 19.75 -14.85
CA GLY A 486 8.54 19.35 -15.65
C GLY A 486 8.47 20.12 -16.96
N SER A 487 7.57 19.69 -17.85
CA SER A 487 7.29 20.38 -19.13
C SER A 487 8.56 20.68 -19.95
N VAL A 488 9.49 19.71 -19.99
CA VAL A 488 10.86 19.91 -20.48
C VAL A 488 10.93 19.83 -22.01
N GLU A 489 11.44 20.88 -22.65
CA GLU A 489 11.90 20.88 -24.04
C GLU A 489 13.43 20.95 -24.07
N TRP A 490 14.07 20.12 -24.90
CA TRP A 490 15.52 20.06 -25.00
C TRP A 490 15.98 19.88 -26.44
N VAL A 491 17.22 20.30 -26.70
CA VAL A 491 17.94 20.10 -27.96
C VAL A 491 19.32 19.53 -27.67
N ALA A 492 19.87 18.77 -28.60
CA ALA A 492 21.27 18.33 -28.52
C ALA A 492 22.18 19.51 -28.89
N THR A 493 23.17 19.83 -28.05
CA THR A 493 24.17 20.86 -28.37
C THR A 493 25.60 20.38 -28.14
N ASP A 494 26.56 21.04 -28.79
CA ASP A 494 27.99 20.86 -28.50
C ASP A 494 28.42 21.67 -27.25
N GLU A 495 29.72 21.62 -26.92
CA GLU A 495 30.36 22.38 -25.83
C GLU A 495 30.21 23.91 -25.99
N ASP A 496 30.03 24.39 -27.22
CA ASP A 496 29.90 25.81 -27.56
C ASP A 496 28.42 26.27 -27.61
N GLY A 497 27.47 25.38 -27.34
CA GLY A 497 26.03 25.65 -27.34
C GLY A 497 25.38 25.63 -28.73
N ASN A 498 26.07 25.17 -29.77
CA ASN A 498 25.49 25.04 -31.11
C ASN A 498 24.64 23.77 -31.21
N VAL A 499 23.49 23.86 -31.90
CA VAL A 499 22.60 22.71 -32.10
C VAL A 499 23.29 21.63 -32.94
N VAL A 500 23.34 20.42 -32.41
CA VAL A 500 23.85 19.23 -33.09
C VAL A 500 22.73 18.61 -33.92
N THR A 501 23.02 18.38 -35.18
CA THR A 501 22.18 17.82 -36.24
C THR A 501 22.94 16.69 -36.92
N GLU A 502 22.26 15.85 -37.68
CA GLU A 502 22.95 14.77 -38.43
C GLU A 502 23.99 15.29 -39.43
N GLU A 503 23.91 16.57 -39.84
CA GLU A 503 24.82 17.16 -40.83
C GLU A 503 26.12 17.74 -40.23
N ASN A 504 26.10 18.17 -38.95
CA ASN A 504 27.25 18.75 -38.25
C ASN A 504 27.79 17.86 -37.12
N TYR A 505 27.20 16.68 -36.91
CA TYR A 505 27.72 15.69 -35.97
C TYR A 505 29.02 15.07 -36.49
N GLU A 506 30.09 15.19 -35.71
CA GLU A 506 31.39 14.57 -35.97
C GLU A 506 31.69 13.47 -34.94
N ASP A 507 32.31 12.36 -35.39
CA ASP A 507 32.65 11.24 -34.52
C ASP A 507 33.68 11.67 -33.46
N GLY A 508 33.27 11.63 -32.18
CA GLY A 508 34.05 12.14 -31.04
C GLY A 508 33.64 13.52 -30.51
N MET A 509 32.60 14.15 -31.08
CA MET A 509 32.01 15.39 -30.56
C MET A 509 31.28 15.13 -29.22
N THR A 510 31.56 15.93 -28.20
CA THR A 510 30.81 15.93 -26.94
C THR A 510 29.43 16.53 -27.18
N VAL A 511 28.37 15.78 -26.88
CA VAL A 511 26.98 16.21 -27.07
C VAL A 511 26.29 16.28 -25.71
N TYR A 512 25.69 17.43 -25.42
CA TYR A 512 24.89 17.68 -24.23
C TYR A 512 23.40 17.65 -24.54
N MET A 513 22.61 17.13 -23.60
CA MET A 513 21.17 17.33 -23.57
C MET A 513 20.88 18.71 -22.95
N THR A 514 20.65 19.70 -23.81
CA THR A 514 20.46 21.11 -23.38
C THR A 514 18.98 21.44 -23.32
N VAL A 515 18.49 21.67 -22.11
CA VAL A 515 17.11 22.07 -21.84
C VAL A 515 16.93 23.53 -22.19
N THR A 516 16.01 23.82 -23.11
CA THR A 516 15.71 25.17 -23.59
C THR A 516 14.44 25.75 -22.97
N LYS A 517 13.57 24.89 -22.43
CA LYS A 517 12.38 25.29 -21.70
C LYS A 517 12.03 24.26 -20.63
N ALA A 518 11.67 24.71 -19.44
CA ALA A 518 11.19 23.84 -18.37
C ALA A 518 10.36 24.60 -17.34
N GLU A 519 9.66 23.84 -16.51
CA GLU A 519 8.97 24.31 -15.31
C GLU A 519 9.59 23.64 -14.08
N VAL A 520 10.00 24.40 -13.06
CA VAL A 520 10.45 23.84 -11.78
C VAL A 520 9.24 23.43 -10.96
N LEU A 521 9.05 22.13 -10.75
CA LEU A 521 7.89 21.56 -10.07
C LEU A 521 8.07 21.48 -8.56
N ALA A 522 9.30 21.17 -8.13
CA ALA A 522 9.73 21.04 -6.74
C ALA A 522 11.26 21.12 -6.69
N THR A 523 11.80 21.05 -5.48
CA THR A 523 13.24 20.98 -5.26
C THR A 523 13.53 19.96 -4.17
N THR A 524 14.53 19.12 -4.40
CA THR A 524 14.89 18.04 -3.48
C THR A 524 16.32 18.22 -2.98
N ILE A 525 16.51 18.20 -1.67
CA ILE A 525 17.82 18.09 -1.02
C ILE A 525 18.31 16.66 -1.21
N VAL A 526 19.47 16.51 -1.86
CA VAL A 526 20.06 15.22 -2.23
C VAL A 526 21.54 15.18 -1.87
N ALA A 527 22.07 13.98 -1.66
CA ALA A 527 23.50 13.77 -1.44
C ALA A 527 24.35 14.07 -2.69
N ILE A 528 23.79 13.86 -3.89
CA ILE A 528 24.47 14.08 -5.17
C ILE A 528 23.59 14.99 -6.04
N PRO A 529 23.75 16.33 -5.94
CA PRO A 529 22.98 17.26 -6.77
C PRO A 529 23.45 17.19 -8.23
N ALA A 530 22.53 17.49 -9.17
CA ALA A 530 22.86 17.55 -10.59
C ALA A 530 23.94 18.61 -10.89
N PHE A 531 23.88 19.74 -10.17
CA PHE A 531 24.86 20.82 -10.22
C PHE A 531 25.73 20.75 -8.97
N GLY A 532 27.02 20.43 -9.12
CA GLY A 532 27.94 20.28 -7.97
C GLY A 532 28.17 21.57 -7.17
N GLU A 533 27.75 22.71 -7.71
CA GLU A 533 27.92 24.05 -7.13
C GLU A 533 26.73 24.49 -6.27
N THR A 534 25.59 23.78 -6.28
CA THR A 534 24.42 24.14 -5.48
C THR A 534 24.72 24.07 -4.00
N ARG A 535 24.27 25.07 -3.24
CA ARG A 535 24.53 25.17 -1.81
C ARG A 535 23.30 25.73 -1.10
N ILE A 536 22.94 25.10 0.00
CA ILE A 536 21.97 25.62 0.96
C ILE A 536 22.65 25.72 2.33
N ALA A 537 22.45 26.86 2.99
CA ALA A 537 22.92 27.11 4.34
C ALA A 537 21.75 27.66 5.15
N LEU A 538 21.59 27.16 6.36
CA LEU A 538 20.57 27.63 7.29
C LEU A 538 21.10 28.87 8.02
N ASN A 539 20.21 29.83 8.25
CA ASN A 539 20.48 31.01 9.07
C ASN A 539 20.73 30.59 10.53
N GLU A 540 21.53 31.37 11.27
CA GLU A 540 21.94 31.05 12.64
C GLU A 540 20.78 31.13 13.66
N GLU A 541 19.82 32.02 13.42
CA GLU A 541 18.67 32.24 14.30
C GLU A 541 17.40 31.61 13.72
N ARG A 542 16.59 31.01 14.59
CA ARG A 542 15.24 30.57 14.22
C ARG A 542 14.31 31.79 14.15
N GLU A 543 13.53 31.87 13.10
CA GLU A 543 12.58 32.97 12.88
C GLU A 543 11.14 32.48 13.09
N HIS A 544 10.29 33.36 13.62
CA HIS A 544 8.86 33.13 13.63
C HIS A 544 8.32 33.20 12.20
N ARG A 545 7.61 32.16 11.77
CA ARG A 545 6.84 32.17 10.53
C ARG A 545 5.38 32.00 10.91
N ASP A 546 4.57 33.00 10.57
CA ASP A 546 3.13 32.90 10.78
C ASP A 546 2.62 31.62 10.12
N LYS A 547 2.06 30.70 10.91
CA LYS A 547 1.40 29.48 10.41
C LYS A 547 0.34 29.80 9.35
N THR A 548 -0.12 31.05 9.30
CA THR A 548 -1.02 31.62 8.29
C THR A 548 -0.44 31.71 6.88
N LEU A 549 0.89 31.61 6.70
CA LEU A 549 1.59 31.53 5.41
C LEU A 549 2.13 30.13 5.09
N VAL A 550 2.21 29.25 6.09
CA VAL A 550 2.85 27.92 6.02
C VAL A 550 1.85 26.77 6.00
N ALA A 551 0.63 27.03 6.47
CA ALA A 551 -0.48 26.12 6.32
C ALA A 551 -1.34 26.58 5.13
N SER A 552 -1.18 25.93 3.98
CA SER A 552 -2.36 25.57 3.18
C SER A 552 -3.13 24.39 3.84
N ALA A 553 -3.09 24.29 5.17
CA ALA A 553 -4.18 23.74 5.94
C ALA A 553 -5.03 24.94 6.41
N GLU A 554 -5.87 25.47 5.50
CA GLU A 554 -7.15 25.99 5.97
C GLU A 554 -7.74 24.90 6.88
N GLY A 555 -7.93 25.19 8.18
CA GLY A 555 -8.65 24.27 9.05
C GLY A 555 -9.90 23.83 8.30
N PHE A 556 -10.05 22.52 8.04
CA PHE A 556 -10.90 21.96 6.99
C PHE A 556 -12.11 22.86 6.70
N ARG A 557 -11.98 23.70 5.66
CA ARG A 557 -13.10 24.42 5.09
C ARG A 557 -13.60 23.56 3.96
N PRO A 558 -14.87 23.09 4.00
CA PRO A 558 -15.44 22.37 2.89
C PRO A 558 -15.23 23.18 1.62
N ARG A 559 -14.65 22.57 0.58
CA ARG A 559 -14.39 23.27 -0.68
C ARG A 559 -15.69 23.85 -1.21
N VAL A 560 -15.64 25.14 -1.50
CA VAL A 560 -16.77 25.90 -2.02
C VAL A 560 -16.61 26.01 -3.53
N TYR A 561 -17.62 25.60 -4.28
CA TYR A 561 -17.62 25.60 -5.74
C TYR A 561 -18.57 26.64 -6.31
N ASP A 562 -18.29 27.16 -7.50
CA ASP A 562 -19.25 28.02 -8.21
C ASP A 562 -20.45 27.17 -8.68
N PRO A 563 -21.71 27.56 -8.35
CA PRO A 563 -22.91 26.90 -8.87
C PRO A 563 -22.90 26.65 -10.39
N GLN A 564 -22.26 27.52 -11.17
CA GLN A 564 -22.18 27.39 -12.63
C GLN A 564 -21.43 26.13 -13.07
N MET A 565 -20.55 25.58 -12.23
CA MET A 565 -19.81 24.34 -12.55
C MET A 565 -20.75 23.13 -12.66
N PHE A 566 -21.89 23.17 -11.97
CA PHE A 566 -22.88 22.08 -11.91
C PHE A 566 -24.18 22.38 -12.68
N ALA A 567 -24.29 23.58 -13.26
CA ALA A 567 -25.46 23.98 -14.03
C ALA A 567 -25.56 23.19 -15.35
N ASP A 568 -26.70 23.33 -16.04
CA ASP A 568 -26.84 22.82 -17.41
C ASP A 568 -25.75 23.43 -18.32
N PRO A 569 -24.91 22.61 -18.99
CA PRO A 569 -23.86 23.10 -19.88
C PRO A 569 -24.38 23.68 -21.19
N GLN A 570 -25.69 23.59 -21.49
CA GLN A 570 -26.34 24.14 -22.69
C GLN A 570 -25.68 23.67 -24.00
N LEU A 571 -25.45 22.36 -24.10
CA LEU A 571 -24.73 21.76 -25.22
C LEU A 571 -25.52 21.86 -26.52
N SER A 572 -24.85 22.28 -27.60
CA SER A 572 -25.45 22.46 -28.92
C SER A 572 -25.68 21.14 -29.68
N GLY A 573 -25.27 20.00 -29.13
CA GLY A 573 -25.37 18.68 -29.73
C GLY A 573 -24.77 17.58 -28.85
N PRO A 574 -24.80 16.30 -29.29
CA PRO A 574 -24.12 15.20 -28.63
C PRO A 574 -22.64 15.50 -28.40
N THR A 575 -22.20 15.41 -27.15
CA THR A 575 -20.84 15.80 -26.71
C THR A 575 -20.27 14.71 -25.81
N PRO A 576 -19.14 14.08 -26.17
CA PRO A 576 -18.42 13.17 -25.27
C PRO A 576 -18.00 13.87 -23.97
N ILE A 577 -17.65 13.09 -22.95
CA ILE A 577 -17.11 13.67 -21.71
C ILE A 577 -15.81 14.41 -22.01
N GLN A 578 -15.69 15.62 -21.49
CA GLN A 578 -14.52 16.47 -21.66
C GLN A 578 -14.37 17.40 -20.46
N MET A 579 -13.20 18.04 -20.36
CA MET A 579 -12.88 19.02 -19.34
C MET A 579 -12.50 20.33 -20.02
N ASP A 580 -13.13 21.42 -19.59
CA ASP A 580 -12.74 22.76 -20.00
C ASP A 580 -11.37 23.10 -19.40
N PRO A 581 -10.35 23.44 -20.21
CA PRO A 581 -8.99 23.66 -19.72
C PRO A 581 -8.81 24.98 -18.96
N GLU A 582 -9.71 25.96 -19.13
CA GLU A 582 -9.62 27.26 -18.44
C GLU A 582 -10.35 27.23 -17.10
N THR A 583 -11.52 26.59 -17.06
CA THR A 583 -12.39 26.56 -15.88
C THR A 583 -12.27 25.26 -15.07
N GLY A 584 -11.69 24.21 -15.66
CA GLY A 584 -11.64 22.87 -15.07
C GLY A 584 -12.99 22.16 -15.00
N ARG A 585 -14.02 22.68 -15.68
CA ARG A 585 -15.39 22.13 -15.66
C ARG A 585 -15.43 20.84 -16.46
N VAL A 586 -15.87 19.76 -15.81
CA VAL A 586 -16.11 18.47 -16.46
C VAL A 586 -17.55 18.45 -16.96
N PHE A 587 -17.76 18.19 -18.26
CA PHE A 587 -19.09 18.15 -18.83
C PHE A 587 -19.19 17.28 -20.10
N GLY A 588 -20.40 16.83 -20.41
CA GLY A 588 -20.68 16.02 -21.60
C GLY A 588 -21.98 15.24 -21.45
N HIS A 589 -22.26 14.33 -22.38
CA HIS A 589 -23.43 13.47 -22.35
C HIS A 589 -23.05 12.04 -21.93
N VAL A 590 -23.80 11.51 -20.96
CA VAL A 590 -23.75 10.11 -20.54
C VAL A 590 -24.41 9.21 -21.58
N ALA A 591 -25.56 9.65 -22.12
CA ALA A 591 -26.30 8.92 -23.14
C ALA A 591 -27.14 9.87 -23.98
N CYS A 592 -27.23 9.65 -25.29
CA CYS A 592 -28.02 10.48 -26.21
C CYS A 592 -29.32 9.80 -26.61
N TRP A 593 -30.43 10.55 -26.72
CA TRP A 593 -31.77 10.00 -26.98
C TRP A 593 -31.88 9.23 -28.30
N ALA A 594 -31.09 9.64 -29.30
CA ALA A 594 -31.07 9.02 -30.62
C ALA A 594 -30.36 7.64 -30.65
N GLU A 595 -29.57 7.33 -29.62
CA GLU A 595 -28.75 6.12 -29.57
C GLU A 595 -29.54 4.93 -29.00
N ARG A 596 -29.13 3.73 -29.42
CA ARG A 596 -29.69 2.45 -28.96
C ARG A 596 -28.64 1.67 -28.20
N HIS A 597 -29.08 0.90 -27.21
CA HIS A 597 -28.18 0.10 -26.37
C HIS A 597 -27.42 -0.94 -27.21
N ARG A 598 -26.12 -1.13 -26.97
CA ARG A 598 -25.26 -2.00 -27.81
C ARG A 598 -25.35 -3.49 -27.49
N SER A 599 -25.78 -3.86 -26.28
CA SER A 599 -25.84 -5.28 -25.88
C SER A 599 -26.89 -6.07 -26.66
N VAL A 600 -26.51 -7.30 -27.04
CA VAL A 600 -27.38 -8.29 -27.68
C VAL A 600 -28.59 -8.55 -26.77
N GLY A 601 -29.80 -8.33 -27.29
CA GLY A 601 -31.06 -8.46 -26.54
C GLY A 601 -31.63 -7.15 -25.99
N LEU A 602 -30.83 -6.08 -25.86
CA LEU A 602 -31.27 -4.76 -25.35
C LEU A 602 -31.27 -3.66 -26.41
N GLY A 603 -30.90 -3.93 -27.67
CA GLY A 603 -30.79 -2.92 -28.73
C GLY A 603 -32.08 -2.22 -29.19
N HIS A 604 -33.22 -2.52 -28.57
CA HIS A 604 -34.47 -1.77 -28.72
C HIS A 604 -34.64 -0.67 -27.66
N MET A 605 -33.81 -0.70 -26.60
CA MET A 605 -33.87 0.23 -25.48
C MET A 605 -33.18 1.55 -25.84
N HIS A 606 -33.89 2.64 -25.56
CA HIS A 606 -33.37 4.00 -25.55
C HIS A 606 -32.99 4.39 -24.12
N PRO A 607 -32.13 5.42 -23.92
CA PRO A 607 -31.76 5.85 -22.58
C PRO A 607 -33.01 6.21 -21.75
N PRO A 608 -33.17 5.64 -20.53
CA PRO A 608 -34.32 5.96 -19.68
C PRO A 608 -34.28 7.41 -19.20
N ARG A 609 -35.45 8.08 -19.27
CA ARG A 609 -35.65 9.41 -18.67
C ARG A 609 -35.93 9.28 -17.18
N SER A 610 -35.37 10.17 -16.38
CA SER A 610 -35.56 10.14 -14.93
C SER A 610 -36.90 10.77 -14.54
N LYS A 611 -37.55 10.19 -13.53
CA LYS A 611 -38.74 10.74 -12.86
C LYS A 611 -38.40 11.44 -11.55
N SER A 612 -37.29 11.06 -10.92
CA SER A 612 -36.80 11.68 -9.67
C SER A 612 -35.83 12.85 -9.90
N GLY A 613 -35.46 13.14 -11.15
CA GLY A 613 -34.41 14.13 -11.44
C GLY A 613 -33.02 13.63 -11.04
N TYR A 614 -32.79 12.32 -11.20
CA TYR A 614 -31.55 11.60 -10.90
C TYR A 614 -31.14 11.57 -9.43
N GLU A 615 -32.11 11.68 -8.51
CA GLU A 615 -31.87 11.66 -7.06
C GLU A 615 -31.02 10.47 -6.60
N HIS A 616 -31.23 9.29 -7.18
CA HIS A 616 -30.49 8.07 -6.81
C HIS A 616 -29.05 8.04 -7.33
N PHE A 617 -28.73 8.82 -8.37
CA PHE A 617 -27.36 9.06 -8.82
C PHE A 617 -26.70 10.18 -8.02
N HIS A 618 -27.45 11.19 -7.58
CA HIS A 618 -26.96 12.29 -6.74
C HIS A 618 -26.87 11.93 -5.25
N SER A 619 -26.35 10.73 -4.98
CA SER A 619 -26.32 10.09 -3.66
C SER A 619 -25.12 10.47 -2.80
N SER A 620 -24.16 11.25 -3.32
CA SER A 620 -22.98 11.67 -2.54
C SER A 620 -23.32 12.79 -1.56
N PRO A 621 -22.53 12.94 -0.47
CA PRO A 621 -22.61 14.11 0.40
C PRO A 621 -22.62 15.41 -0.42
N PRO A 622 -23.49 16.38 -0.09
CA PRO A 622 -23.60 17.62 -0.86
C PRO A 622 -22.31 18.42 -0.90
N VAL A 623 -21.99 19.01 -2.05
CA VAL A 623 -20.90 19.99 -2.17
C VAL A 623 -21.38 21.36 -1.69
N HIS A 624 -20.45 22.16 -1.16
CA HIS A 624 -20.74 23.53 -0.75
C HIS A 624 -20.62 24.46 -1.96
N LEU A 625 -21.61 25.34 -2.15
CA LEU A 625 -21.62 26.32 -3.23
C LEU A 625 -21.33 27.73 -2.74
N SER A 626 -20.78 28.57 -3.63
CA SER A 626 -20.39 29.95 -3.30
C SER A 626 -21.56 30.88 -2.95
N ASP A 627 -22.79 30.48 -3.30
CA ASP A 627 -24.03 31.14 -2.89
C ASP A 627 -24.55 30.71 -1.50
N GLY A 628 -23.82 29.83 -0.80
CA GLY A 628 -24.15 29.32 0.53
C GLY A 628 -25.08 28.11 0.53
N THR A 629 -25.46 27.58 -0.64
CA THR A 629 -26.30 26.38 -0.74
C THR A 629 -25.47 25.08 -0.75
N LEU A 630 -26.12 23.97 -0.39
CA LEU A 630 -25.55 22.62 -0.44
C LEU A 630 -26.19 21.87 -1.61
N LEU A 631 -25.38 21.31 -2.51
CA LEU A 631 -25.86 20.63 -3.71
C LEU A 631 -25.48 19.13 -3.70
N PRO A 632 -26.46 18.20 -3.66
CA PRO A 632 -26.20 16.78 -3.86
C PRO A 632 -25.61 16.51 -5.25
N VAL A 633 -24.59 15.67 -5.33
CA VAL A 633 -23.87 15.34 -6.58
C VAL A 633 -23.74 13.84 -6.75
N GLY A 634 -23.51 13.40 -7.99
CA GLY A 634 -23.15 12.03 -8.33
C GLY A 634 -21.66 11.90 -8.61
N ARG A 635 -21.18 10.65 -8.65
CA ARG A 635 -19.77 10.34 -8.89
C ARG A 635 -19.59 9.72 -10.27
N LEU A 636 -18.56 10.15 -10.99
CA LEU A 636 -18.03 9.41 -12.14
C LEU A 636 -16.87 8.54 -11.65
N THR A 637 -16.94 7.24 -11.91
CA THR A 637 -15.91 6.28 -11.47
C THR A 637 -15.11 5.71 -12.63
N VAL A 638 -13.84 5.43 -12.41
CA VAL A 638 -12.90 4.84 -13.39
C VAL A 638 -12.13 3.69 -12.76
N GLY A 639 -11.66 2.73 -13.57
CA GLY A 639 -10.90 1.57 -13.07
C GLY A 639 -11.74 0.50 -12.37
N THR A 640 -13.07 0.55 -12.51
CA THR A 640 -14.01 -0.45 -11.97
C THR A 640 -15.00 -0.91 -13.04
N GLY A 641 -15.49 -2.15 -12.92
CA GLY A 641 -16.45 -2.77 -13.85
C GLY A 641 -17.92 -2.54 -13.47
N HIS A 642 -18.86 -2.93 -14.34
CA HIS A 642 -20.29 -2.84 -14.04
C HIS A 642 -20.70 -3.80 -12.90
N ALA A 643 -21.59 -3.35 -12.01
CA ALA A 643 -22.21 -4.16 -10.99
C ALA A 643 -23.09 -5.25 -11.65
N ASP A 644 -23.16 -6.44 -11.05
CA ASP A 644 -23.99 -7.54 -11.57
C ASP A 644 -25.44 -7.06 -11.76
N THR A 645 -26.01 -7.31 -12.95
CA THR A 645 -27.35 -6.86 -13.34
C THR A 645 -28.46 -7.47 -12.47
N ARG A 646 -28.18 -8.53 -11.72
CA ARG A 646 -29.12 -9.18 -10.78
C ARG A 646 -29.19 -8.48 -9.43
N LEU A 647 -28.24 -7.60 -9.11
CA LEU A 647 -28.24 -6.85 -7.85
C LEU A 647 -29.39 -5.85 -7.80
N GLY A 648 -29.99 -5.73 -6.62
CA GLY A 648 -30.95 -4.67 -6.31
C GLY A 648 -30.28 -3.29 -6.28
N PRO A 649 -31.05 -2.19 -6.36
CA PRO A 649 -30.49 -0.85 -6.52
C PRO A 649 -29.48 -0.42 -5.46
N ALA A 650 -29.73 -0.75 -4.18
CA ALA A 650 -28.82 -0.40 -3.09
C ALA A 650 -27.49 -1.16 -3.14
N ALA A 651 -27.51 -2.45 -3.50
CA ALA A 651 -26.30 -3.26 -3.63
C ALA A 651 -25.49 -2.87 -4.87
N ALA A 652 -26.15 -2.49 -5.96
CA ALA A 652 -25.48 -1.94 -7.13
C ALA A 652 -24.82 -0.58 -6.83
N ALA A 653 -25.50 0.31 -6.10
CA ALA A 653 -24.90 1.58 -5.67
C ALA A 653 -23.68 1.35 -4.74
N ALA A 654 -23.77 0.41 -3.79
CA ALA A 654 -22.67 0.07 -2.89
C ALA A 654 -21.44 -0.52 -3.62
N HIS A 655 -21.64 -1.29 -4.71
CA HIS A 655 -20.56 -1.76 -5.57
C HIS A 655 -19.74 -0.60 -6.18
N TYR A 656 -20.38 0.55 -6.42
CA TYR A 656 -19.74 1.75 -6.94
C TYR A 656 -19.28 2.73 -5.84
N ASP A 657 -19.56 2.44 -4.56
CA ASP A 657 -19.19 3.27 -3.42
C ASP A 657 -17.73 3.06 -2.98
N ASN A 658 -16.83 2.92 -3.95
CA ASN A 658 -15.40 2.99 -3.73
C ASN A 658 -14.93 4.43 -3.99
N THR A 659 -14.72 5.21 -2.92
CA THR A 659 -14.26 6.60 -3.01
C THR A 659 -12.94 6.73 -3.77
N GLY A 660 -12.08 5.71 -3.69
CA GLY A 660 -10.81 5.64 -4.40
C GLY A 660 -10.90 5.45 -5.91
N ALA A 661 -12.08 5.12 -6.46
CA ALA A 661 -12.31 5.00 -7.90
C ALA A 661 -13.01 6.23 -8.51
N CYS A 662 -13.39 7.23 -7.69
CA CYS A 662 -14.11 8.43 -8.10
C CYS A 662 -13.16 9.48 -8.68
N TRP A 663 -13.35 9.86 -9.95
CA TRP A 663 -12.52 10.87 -10.61
C TRP A 663 -13.22 12.23 -10.82
N ALA A 664 -14.56 12.28 -10.81
CA ALA A 664 -15.31 13.54 -10.91
C ALA A 664 -16.61 13.53 -10.08
N LEU A 665 -16.99 14.71 -9.59
CA LEU A 665 -18.24 15.01 -8.90
C LEU A 665 -19.13 15.83 -9.84
N VAL A 666 -20.32 15.32 -10.19
CA VAL A 666 -21.15 15.92 -11.24
C VAL A 666 -22.63 15.96 -10.89
N ARG A 667 -23.34 16.94 -11.42
CA ARG A 667 -24.79 16.95 -11.54
C ARG A 667 -25.18 16.33 -12.88
N ALA A 668 -26.34 15.69 -12.91
CA ALA A 668 -26.92 15.11 -14.11
C ALA A 668 -28.28 15.76 -14.40
N GLY A 669 -28.59 15.96 -15.67
CA GLY A 669 -29.87 16.48 -16.12
C GLY A 669 -30.19 16.03 -17.54
N GLU A 670 -31.28 16.53 -18.09
CA GLU A 670 -31.75 16.21 -19.43
C GLU A 670 -31.76 17.48 -20.29
N ASP A 671 -31.33 17.38 -21.54
CA ASP A 671 -31.52 18.40 -22.56
C ASP A 671 -32.23 17.81 -23.81
N THR A 672 -32.22 18.54 -24.92
CA THR A 672 -32.80 18.07 -26.19
C THR A 672 -32.05 16.90 -26.82
N HIS A 673 -30.81 16.63 -26.42
CA HIS A 673 -29.91 15.66 -27.05
C HIS A 673 -29.72 14.39 -26.21
N GLY A 674 -29.69 14.50 -24.89
CA GLY A 674 -29.41 13.37 -24.01
C GLY A 674 -29.44 13.70 -22.52
N ILE A 675 -28.86 12.78 -21.76
CA ILE A 675 -28.55 12.93 -20.34
C ILE A 675 -27.19 13.60 -20.27
N TRP A 676 -27.14 14.86 -19.85
CA TRP A 676 -25.91 15.59 -19.66
C TRP A 676 -25.40 15.42 -18.22
N VAL A 677 -24.09 15.55 -18.06
CA VAL A 677 -23.42 15.72 -16.76
C VAL A 677 -22.58 16.98 -16.76
N SER A 678 -22.48 17.63 -15.61
CA SER A 678 -21.66 18.81 -15.41
C SER A 678 -21.16 18.92 -13.97
N GLY A 679 -19.87 19.18 -13.78
CA GLY A 679 -19.29 19.36 -12.45
C GLY A 679 -17.78 19.56 -12.49
N VAL A 680 -17.11 18.97 -11.50
CA VAL A 680 -15.69 19.20 -11.21
C VAL A 680 -14.94 17.89 -11.04
N VAL A 681 -13.63 17.94 -11.25
CA VAL A 681 -12.73 16.84 -10.85
C VAL A 681 -12.83 16.63 -9.34
N ALA A 682 -12.89 15.37 -8.92
CA ALA A 682 -12.94 15.05 -7.50
C ALA A 682 -11.62 15.50 -6.84
N PRO A 683 -11.65 16.23 -5.71
CA PRO A 683 -10.46 16.76 -5.03
C PRO A 683 -9.33 15.77 -4.76
N TRP A 684 -9.68 14.49 -4.62
CA TRP A 684 -8.81 13.38 -4.26
C TRP A 684 -8.47 12.48 -5.45
N ALA A 685 -8.91 12.81 -6.67
CA ALA A 685 -8.58 12.05 -7.87
C ALA A 685 -7.13 12.29 -8.27
N THR A 686 -6.39 11.22 -8.61
CA THR A 686 -5.03 11.37 -9.15
C THR A 686 -5.08 11.84 -10.61
N PRO A 687 -4.02 12.49 -11.13
CA PRO A 687 -3.96 12.88 -12.53
C PRO A 687 -4.23 11.72 -13.51
N GLU A 688 -3.70 10.54 -13.20
CA GLU A 688 -3.91 9.32 -13.99
C GLU A 688 -5.38 8.91 -14.01
N GLN A 689 -6.10 9.05 -12.89
CA GLN A 689 -7.53 8.75 -12.82
C GLN A 689 -8.35 9.73 -13.65
N VAL A 690 -7.98 11.01 -13.65
CA VAL A 690 -8.63 12.04 -14.48
C VAL A 690 -8.38 11.76 -15.96
N GLU A 691 -7.14 11.44 -16.33
CA GLU A 691 -6.78 11.10 -17.71
C GLU A 691 -7.50 9.84 -18.20
N MET A 692 -7.48 8.76 -17.42
CA MET A 692 -8.24 7.54 -17.73
C MET A 692 -9.74 7.80 -17.82
N GLY A 693 -10.27 8.67 -16.95
CA GLY A 693 -11.68 9.04 -16.88
C GLY A 693 -12.15 9.79 -18.13
N LEU A 694 -11.35 10.76 -18.59
CA LEU A 694 -11.59 11.57 -19.79
C LEU A 694 -11.32 10.80 -21.10
N ALA A 695 -10.35 9.87 -21.10
CA ALA A 695 -10.02 9.04 -22.25
C ALA A 695 -11.03 7.91 -22.50
N SER A 696 -11.93 7.66 -21.54
CA SER A 696 -12.90 6.55 -21.61
C SER A 696 -14.33 7.07 -21.81
N PRO A 697 -15.14 6.41 -22.65
CA PRO A 697 -16.57 6.71 -22.76
C PRO A 697 -17.33 6.50 -21.45
N LEU A 698 -18.43 7.25 -21.27
CA LEU A 698 -19.33 7.07 -20.13
C LEU A 698 -20.37 5.98 -20.36
N SER A 699 -20.66 5.20 -19.32
CA SER A 699 -21.69 4.16 -19.27
C SER A 699 -22.50 4.30 -18.00
N GLY A 700 -23.81 4.52 -18.12
CA GLY A 700 -24.71 4.55 -16.98
C GLY A 700 -25.16 3.16 -16.55
N ASP A 701 -25.50 3.01 -15.26
CA ASP A 701 -26.23 1.86 -14.71
C ASP A 701 -27.63 2.33 -14.26
N TRP A 702 -28.68 1.72 -14.82
CA TRP A 702 -30.07 2.01 -14.48
C TRP A 702 -30.71 0.84 -13.74
N ARG A 703 -31.33 1.12 -12.60
CA ARG A 703 -31.98 0.12 -11.75
C ARG A 703 -33.46 0.44 -11.53
N PRO A 704 -34.31 -0.59 -11.32
CA PRO A 704 -35.73 -0.37 -11.12
C PRO A 704 -35.99 0.23 -9.73
N PHE A 705 -36.62 1.41 -9.69
CA PHE A 705 -37.20 2.00 -8.49
C PHE A 705 -38.71 2.11 -8.69
N GLY A 706 -39.45 1.19 -8.07
CA GLY A 706 -40.90 1.07 -8.32
C GLY A 706 -41.18 0.55 -9.74
N ARG A 707 -41.82 1.38 -10.57
CA ARG A 707 -42.17 1.03 -11.98
C ARG A 707 -41.23 1.66 -13.01
N ASP A 708 -40.35 2.54 -12.58
CA ASP A 708 -39.47 3.32 -13.46
C ASP A 708 -38.01 2.89 -13.29
N LEU A 709 -37.19 3.14 -14.31
CA LEU A 709 -35.74 2.90 -14.28
C LEU A 709 -35.03 4.21 -13.95
N GLU A 710 -34.22 4.20 -12.89
CA GLU A 710 -33.45 5.36 -12.45
C GLU A 710 -31.95 5.09 -12.53
N LEU A 711 -31.19 6.13 -12.88
CA LEU A 711 -29.73 6.07 -12.94
C LEU A 711 -29.19 5.97 -11.50
N VAL A 712 -28.29 5.01 -11.25
CA VAL A 712 -27.66 4.83 -9.94
C VAL A 712 -26.16 5.10 -9.96
N ALA A 713 -25.50 4.95 -11.10
CA ALA A 713 -24.06 5.17 -11.25
C ALA A 713 -23.69 5.48 -12.70
N VAL A 714 -22.54 6.14 -12.89
CA VAL A 714 -21.94 6.40 -14.21
C VAL A 714 -20.45 6.07 -14.15
N LEU A 715 -19.99 5.31 -15.14
CA LEU A 715 -18.63 4.80 -15.20
C LEU A 715 -17.93 5.18 -16.49
N SER A 716 -16.65 5.51 -16.38
CA SER A 716 -15.70 5.64 -17.48
C SER A 716 -15.18 4.24 -17.85
N VAL A 717 -15.71 3.66 -18.94
CA VAL A 717 -15.40 2.27 -19.37
C VAL A 717 -15.21 2.15 -20.88
N ASN A 718 -14.37 1.21 -21.30
CA ASN A 718 -14.07 0.98 -22.72
C ASN A 718 -15.26 0.46 -23.55
N THR A 719 -16.28 -0.12 -22.90
CA THR A 719 -17.46 -0.71 -23.56
C THR A 719 -18.77 -0.14 -22.99
N PRO A 720 -19.14 1.12 -23.29
CA PRO A 720 -20.38 1.70 -22.78
C PRO A 720 -21.66 1.12 -23.39
N GLY A 721 -22.75 1.12 -22.64
CA GLY A 721 -24.07 0.69 -23.12
C GLY A 721 -24.62 1.56 -24.25
N PHE A 722 -24.50 2.88 -24.12
CA PHE A 722 -24.89 3.90 -25.11
C PHE A 722 -23.66 4.67 -25.56
N LEU A 723 -23.44 4.85 -26.87
CA LEU A 723 -22.30 5.64 -27.36
C LEU A 723 -22.72 7.10 -27.51
N CYS A 724 -22.00 8.04 -26.90
CA CYS A 724 -22.12 9.44 -27.29
C CYS A 724 -21.07 9.75 -28.36
N ARG A 725 -21.49 9.86 -29.63
CA ARG A 725 -20.60 10.27 -30.73
C ARG A 725 -20.67 11.79 -30.89
N GLY A 726 -19.53 12.47 -30.74
CA GLY A 726 -19.41 13.88 -31.10
C GLY A 726 -19.56 14.09 -32.61
N SER A 727 -20.21 15.18 -33.03
CA SER A 727 -20.35 15.54 -34.45
C SER A 727 -19.07 16.10 -35.08
N THR A 728 -18.07 16.44 -34.27
CA THR A 728 -16.84 17.15 -34.69
C THR A 728 -15.60 16.66 -33.95
N ASP A 729 -14.42 16.78 -34.56
CA ASP A 729 -13.13 16.51 -33.94
C ASP A 729 -12.64 17.69 -33.06
N SER A 730 -11.47 17.54 -32.42
CA SER A 730 -10.84 18.55 -31.55
C SER A 730 -10.44 19.85 -32.24
N ARG A 731 -10.65 19.97 -33.56
CA ARG A 731 -10.44 21.19 -34.36
C ARG A 731 -11.74 21.75 -34.93
N GLY A 732 -12.89 21.25 -34.50
CA GLY A 732 -14.21 21.69 -34.96
C GLY A 732 -14.57 21.21 -36.37
N ASN A 733 -13.82 20.28 -36.95
CA ASN A 733 -14.18 19.71 -38.26
C ASN A 733 -15.25 18.63 -38.07
N PRO A 734 -16.25 18.52 -38.97
CA PRO A 734 -17.09 17.34 -39.02
C PRO A 734 -16.20 16.10 -39.18
N THR A 735 -16.39 15.09 -38.33
CA THR A 735 -15.62 13.85 -38.44
C THR A 735 -15.89 13.21 -39.81
N ALA A 736 -14.93 13.37 -40.72
CA ALA A 736 -15.04 12.89 -42.08
C ALA A 736 -15.06 11.36 -42.09
N LEU A 737 -16.14 10.80 -42.64
CA LEU A 737 -16.23 9.39 -43.03
C LEU A 737 -15.14 9.10 -44.07
N VAL A 738 -13.98 8.62 -43.64
CA VAL A 738 -12.99 8.02 -44.53
C VAL A 738 -13.49 6.63 -44.91
N ALA A 739 -14.25 6.60 -46.00
CA ALA A 739 -14.54 5.39 -46.75
C ALA A 739 -13.32 5.04 -47.62
N SER A 740 -12.67 3.90 -47.36
CA SER A 740 -11.77 3.28 -48.33
C SER A 740 -12.62 2.58 -49.42
N LEU A 741 -12.61 3.18 -50.61
CA LEU A 741 -13.06 2.72 -51.95
C LEU A 741 -12.74 1.22 -52.21
N SER A 742 -13.52 0.34 -52.87
CA SER A 742 -14.51 0.37 -53.99
C SER A 742 -15.29 -0.99 -54.06
N PRO A 743 -16.30 -1.27 -54.95
CA PRO A 743 -16.91 -0.45 -56.01
C PRO A 743 -18.46 -0.31 -55.93
N ARG A 744 -18.97 0.77 -56.55
CA ARG A 744 -20.35 0.86 -57.09
C ARG A 744 -20.29 0.51 -58.59
N PRO A 745 -21.36 0.07 -59.30
CA PRO A 745 -22.75 0.48 -59.07
C PRO A 745 -23.85 -0.56 -59.39
N GLY A 746 -24.99 -0.44 -58.68
CA GLY A 746 -26.29 -0.84 -59.20
C GLY A 746 -27.05 -1.89 -58.39
N ALA A 747 -28.26 -1.51 -57.98
CA ALA A 747 -29.38 -2.33 -57.52
C ALA A 747 -29.35 -2.86 -56.07
N ASP A 748 -30.23 -2.24 -55.25
CA ASP A 748 -30.99 -2.77 -54.11
C ASP A 748 -30.33 -3.82 -53.21
N ALA A 749 -29.74 -3.38 -52.10
CA ALA A 749 -29.37 -4.27 -51.00
C ALA A 749 -30.51 -4.37 -49.97
N SER A 750 -31.32 -5.42 -50.10
CA SER A 750 -32.08 -5.98 -48.99
C SER A 750 -31.11 -6.59 -47.96
N ALA A 751 -31.38 -6.37 -46.67
CA ALA A 751 -30.65 -6.95 -45.55
C ALA A 751 -30.44 -8.47 -45.70
N GLY A 752 -29.18 -8.92 -45.69
CA GLY A 752 -28.79 -10.33 -45.73
C GLY A 752 -28.13 -10.76 -44.42
N HIS A 753 -28.64 -11.84 -43.84
CA HIS A 753 -28.11 -12.51 -42.65
C HIS A 753 -26.81 -13.25 -43.00
N LEU A 754 -25.80 -13.21 -42.12
CA LEU A 754 -24.56 -13.97 -42.27
C LEU A 754 -24.87 -15.46 -42.39
N THR A 755 -24.36 -16.09 -43.45
CA THR A 755 -24.58 -17.51 -43.70
C THR A 755 -23.51 -18.36 -43.05
N LEU A 756 -23.78 -19.66 -42.87
CA LEU A 756 -22.79 -20.62 -42.38
C LEU A 756 -21.54 -20.69 -43.29
N ALA A 757 -21.66 -20.28 -44.56
CA ALA A 757 -20.52 -20.22 -45.48
C ALA A 757 -19.59 -19.06 -45.15
N ASP A 758 -20.12 -17.91 -44.73
CA ASP A 758 -19.35 -16.72 -44.34
C ASP A 758 -18.56 -16.96 -43.05
N ILE A 759 -19.18 -17.67 -42.09
CA ILE A 759 -18.52 -18.09 -40.83
C ILE A 759 -17.42 -19.12 -41.11
N LYS A 760 -17.66 -20.07 -42.03
CA LYS A 760 -16.64 -21.05 -42.44
C LYS A 760 -15.46 -20.40 -43.17
N ALA A 761 -15.70 -19.37 -43.96
CA ALA A 761 -14.64 -18.61 -44.64
C ALA A 761 -13.75 -17.88 -43.62
N ALA A 762 -14.36 -17.19 -42.65
CA ALA A 762 -13.62 -16.50 -41.59
C ALA A 762 -12.82 -17.46 -40.69
N MET A 763 -13.38 -18.63 -40.35
CA MET A 763 -12.64 -19.66 -39.60
C MET A 763 -11.51 -20.28 -40.42
N ALA A 764 -11.71 -20.50 -41.73
CA ALA A 764 -10.65 -21.03 -42.59
C ALA A 764 -9.47 -20.05 -42.73
N GLU A 765 -9.76 -18.75 -42.77
CA GLU A 765 -8.74 -17.70 -42.82
C GLU A 765 -7.96 -17.57 -41.50
N ALA A 766 -8.65 -17.64 -40.35
CA ALA A 766 -8.02 -17.68 -39.03
C ALA A 766 -7.11 -18.91 -38.85
N ILE A 767 -7.54 -20.09 -39.29
CA ILE A 767 -6.73 -21.33 -39.24
C ILE A 767 -5.52 -21.24 -40.19
N ALA A 768 -5.66 -20.57 -41.35
CA ALA A 768 -4.55 -20.36 -42.27
C ALA A 768 -3.52 -19.36 -41.72
N GLU A 769 -3.95 -18.39 -40.91
CA GLU A 769 -3.07 -17.46 -40.21
C GLU A 769 -2.34 -18.13 -39.04
N GLU A 770 -3.03 -18.97 -38.26
CA GLU A 770 -2.43 -19.78 -37.20
C GLU A 770 -1.36 -20.74 -37.74
N ARG A 771 -1.61 -21.40 -38.88
CA ARG A 771 -0.61 -22.24 -39.55
C ARG A 771 0.63 -21.47 -39.98
N ARG A 772 0.49 -20.26 -40.52
CA ARG A 772 1.62 -19.40 -40.91
C ARG A 772 2.47 -19.01 -39.70
N ASN A 773 1.82 -18.71 -38.57
CA ASN A 773 2.51 -18.39 -37.32
C ASN A 773 3.24 -19.62 -36.74
N HIS A 774 2.66 -20.81 -36.86
CA HIS A 774 3.28 -22.06 -36.43
C HIS A 774 4.51 -22.43 -37.29
N GLU A 775 4.45 -22.24 -38.62
CA GLU A 775 5.59 -22.45 -39.52
C GLU A 775 6.74 -21.47 -39.24
N LEU A 776 6.43 -20.22 -38.91
CA LEU A 776 7.42 -19.22 -38.46
C LEU A 776 8.09 -19.62 -37.15
N ALA A 777 7.32 -20.14 -36.19
CA ALA A 777 7.84 -20.62 -34.91
C ALA A 777 8.74 -21.86 -35.07
N GLN A 778 8.36 -22.81 -35.94
CA GLN A 778 9.18 -23.99 -36.24
C GLN A 778 10.51 -23.60 -36.91
N ARG A 779 10.49 -22.67 -37.87
CA ARG A 779 11.73 -22.13 -38.47
C ARG A 779 12.63 -21.47 -37.44
N ARG A 780 12.06 -20.74 -36.48
CA ARG A 780 12.81 -20.10 -35.38
C ARG A 780 13.44 -21.14 -34.46
N ALA A 781 12.72 -22.22 -34.14
CA ALA A 781 13.21 -23.35 -33.36
C ALA A 781 14.32 -24.13 -34.07
N GLU A 782 14.22 -24.34 -35.39
CA GLU A 782 15.28 -24.97 -36.19
C GLU A 782 16.56 -24.13 -36.23
N VAL A 783 16.43 -22.80 -36.33
CA VAL A 783 17.57 -21.87 -36.27
C VAL A 783 18.24 -21.91 -34.89
N LEU A 784 17.45 -21.96 -33.82
CA LEU A 784 17.96 -22.09 -32.45
C LEU A 784 18.63 -23.44 -32.19
N ALA A 785 18.06 -24.55 -32.68
CA ALA A 785 18.66 -25.89 -32.57
C ALA A 785 19.97 -26.01 -33.36
N ARG A 786 20.08 -25.34 -34.52
CA ARG A 786 21.34 -25.23 -35.26
C ARG A 786 22.39 -24.39 -34.52
N ALA A 787 21.96 -23.31 -33.86
CA ALA A 787 22.85 -22.53 -33.00
C ALA A 787 23.34 -23.38 -31.82
N GLU A 788 22.47 -24.15 -31.18
CA GLU A 788 22.82 -25.02 -30.04
C GLU A 788 23.79 -26.15 -30.44
N GLN A 789 23.67 -26.71 -31.64
CA GLN A 789 24.66 -27.65 -32.20
C GLN A 789 26.01 -26.98 -32.53
N ALA A 790 26.02 -25.70 -32.86
CA ALA A 790 27.23 -24.97 -33.25
C ALA A 790 28.02 -24.43 -32.05
N VAL A 791 27.34 -24.01 -30.98
CA VAL A 791 27.97 -23.35 -29.83
C VAL A 791 27.87 -24.16 -28.52
N GLY A 792 27.15 -25.28 -28.52
CA GLY A 792 26.89 -26.10 -27.33
C GLY A 792 25.82 -25.51 -26.41
N ALA A 793 25.20 -26.34 -25.57
CA ALA A 793 24.20 -25.89 -24.61
C ALA A 793 24.83 -24.94 -23.58
N PRO A 794 24.15 -23.84 -23.20
CA PRO A 794 24.63 -22.95 -22.15
C PRO A 794 24.80 -23.71 -20.83
N PRO A 795 25.89 -23.49 -20.08
CA PRO A 795 26.15 -24.24 -18.86
C PRO A 795 25.06 -23.98 -17.82
N LYS A 796 24.62 -25.04 -17.16
CA LYS A 796 23.66 -24.94 -16.05
C LYS A 796 24.26 -24.10 -14.91
N PRO A 797 23.48 -23.22 -14.26
CA PRO A 797 23.95 -22.48 -13.12
C PRO A 797 24.34 -23.44 -11.98
N PRO A 798 25.47 -23.20 -11.29
CA PRO A 798 25.99 -24.10 -10.28
C PRO A 798 25.03 -24.17 -9.09
N THR A 799 24.78 -25.41 -8.63
CA THR A 799 23.93 -25.67 -7.46
C THR A 799 24.60 -25.16 -6.19
N HIS A 800 23.83 -25.01 -5.11
CA HIS A 800 24.39 -24.62 -3.80
C HIS A 800 25.48 -25.60 -3.34
N ALA A 801 25.34 -26.90 -3.63
CA ALA A 801 26.35 -27.90 -3.34
C ALA A 801 27.64 -27.68 -4.15
N ASP A 802 27.53 -27.32 -5.43
CA ASP A 802 28.69 -27.03 -6.29
C ASP A 802 29.44 -25.77 -5.84
N ARG A 803 28.71 -24.76 -5.35
CA ARG A 803 29.29 -23.53 -4.79
C ARG A 803 30.03 -23.79 -3.47
N VAL A 804 29.48 -24.65 -2.62
CA VAL A 804 30.09 -25.06 -1.35
C VAL A 804 31.33 -25.92 -1.60
N ALA A 805 31.27 -26.87 -2.55
CA ALA A 805 32.42 -27.68 -2.92
C ALA A 805 33.58 -26.83 -3.50
N ALA A 806 33.26 -25.85 -4.35
CA ALA A 806 34.26 -24.93 -4.91
C ALA A 806 34.88 -23.97 -3.87
N LEU A 807 34.15 -23.66 -2.79
CA LEU A 807 34.67 -22.91 -1.64
C LEU A 807 35.59 -23.77 -0.78
N LEU A 808 35.30 -25.06 -0.63
CA LEU A 808 36.12 -26.01 0.13
C LEU A 808 37.40 -26.42 -0.61
N GLU A 809 37.42 -26.39 -1.94
CA GLU A 809 38.66 -26.58 -2.73
C GLU A 809 39.60 -25.37 -2.73
N ARG A 810 39.17 -24.22 -2.19
CA ARG A 810 39.96 -22.99 -2.08
C ARG A 810 40.55 -22.75 -0.68
N ILE A 811 40.33 -23.67 0.25
CA ILE A 811 40.94 -23.74 1.59
C ILE A 811 41.91 -24.92 1.60
#